data_AF-A0AB36ZVU4-F1
#
_entry.id   AF-A0AB36ZVU4-F1
#
_cell.length_a   1.000
_cell.length_b   1.000
_cell.length_c   1.000
_cell.angle_alpha   90.00
_cell.angle_beta   90.00
_cell.angle_gamma   90.00
#
_symmetry.space_group_name_H-M   'P 1'
#
loop_
_entity.id
_entity.type
_entity.pdbx_description
1 polymer ?
#
loop_
_entity_poly.entity_id
_entity_poly.type
_entity_poly.pdbx_seq_one_letter_code
_entity_poly.pdbx_strand_id
1 'polypeptide(L)'
;MKRIFGLPIYFLIIIILFKTVYLLVESSYNTIVLDSGVIKDFSEEIFNNLELLGHNITSIGVTLLLMPLSYLLIQKIFNKGEWFKFILTMIVSSVIYVSIFFSLTSLMDYIVEQNKDKRYSAYYLNILKNGIANNVLGHSSILKFEDNNEREFSVDEKVIINNIFLLSYIDENKVVEKIATVGMDSFLNFYTQEKYENEFKEQNENFIQFASGLKELYVKYTEAQKKANKEFLKAKKESHKKYLDFKRESKNSFTKYQQEVSDLNKNIEKNVEKLQNDSSFRSKWNDFVKYYNRGGYYKKRALKDYNSYMIQKFGKKIEPSSWCKVPGGLLAPFVEITDGILGKIFRAFTGGGDSYSGCLNTYAITEIISKNYHDKWKTKTKVPYEGIDTFNDYLLNKEVKNEIINNLRKKGIKVSNSFNYKEKEFRNAYIKNVTKETYINVNKLYKKMGIAGIKHNLSFKSFVLSNQIREKFKATLSMYNKKEQNKVLRLIAYQRTERFYDDVYMPNLKEGLKKEFVLTKKQLFSSYKDKGNKSIKALYIPPIAIALSLIFGVLNAISLFSLIISLMLVLIFKMNENKVNIIKKIMVFSLVTIVVTLPFSIKGDNYFNNAQNILENNTSTLIKKYSEVLTWIFIFEKYNYPLGVSLRNNLTEKQLKSYGLEKIKRKKH
;
A
#
# COMPACT_ATOMS: atom_id res chain seq x y z
N MET A 1 -60.40 41.48 43.05
CA MET A 1 -59.09 40.87 43.38
C MET A 1 -58.17 41.95 43.93
N LYS A 2 -57.42 41.65 45.01
CA LYS A 2 -56.44 42.59 45.57
C LYS A 2 -55.34 42.84 44.53
N ARG A 3 -55.07 44.12 44.26
CA ARG A 3 -53.98 44.58 43.38
C ARG A 3 -52.90 45.21 44.23
N ILE A 4 -51.67 45.16 43.75
CA ILE A 4 -50.51 45.82 44.33
C ILE A 4 -49.76 46.48 43.18
N PHE A 5 -49.54 47.80 43.21
CA PHE A 5 -48.94 48.56 42.10
C PHE A 5 -49.67 48.40 40.77
N GLY A 6 -51.00 48.29 40.80
CA GLY A 6 -51.83 48.08 39.61
C GLY A 6 -51.86 46.65 39.09
N LEU A 7 -50.98 45.75 39.57
CA LEU A 7 -50.89 44.36 39.15
C LEU A 7 -51.69 43.42 40.06
N PRO A 8 -52.36 42.39 39.51
CA PRO A 8 -52.99 41.35 40.34
C PRO A 8 -51.96 40.54 41.13
N ILE A 9 -52.25 40.18 42.39
CA ILE A 9 -51.32 39.42 43.23
C ILE A 9 -50.92 38.07 42.62
N TYR A 10 -51.87 37.34 42.03
CA TYR A 10 -51.56 36.04 41.39
C TYR A 10 -50.53 36.19 40.27
N PHE A 11 -50.61 37.27 39.49
CA PHE A 11 -49.67 37.56 38.40
C PHE A 11 -48.27 37.86 38.94
N LEU A 12 -48.18 38.61 40.04
CA LEU A 12 -46.92 38.86 40.73
C LEU A 12 -46.27 37.58 41.26
N ILE A 13 -47.05 36.68 41.89
CA ILE A 13 -46.56 35.40 42.39
C ILE A 13 -46.03 34.53 41.24
N ILE A 14 -46.77 34.45 40.14
CA ILE A 14 -46.36 33.71 38.94
C ILE A 14 -45.04 34.24 38.37
N ILE A 15 -44.90 35.57 38.26
CA ILE A 15 -43.65 36.19 37.76
C ILE A 15 -42.48 35.92 38.72
N ILE A 16 -42.70 36.02 40.03
CA ILE A 16 -41.67 35.70 41.03
C ILE A 16 -41.20 34.26 40.86
N LEU A 17 -42.13 33.30 40.73
CA LEU A 17 -41.79 31.90 40.53
C LEU A 17 -41.00 31.69 39.23
N PHE A 18 -41.46 32.24 38.11
CA PHE A 18 -40.75 32.11 36.83
C PHE A 18 -39.38 32.79 36.82
N LYS A 19 -39.23 33.96 37.45
CA LYS A 19 -37.92 34.63 37.58
C LYS A 19 -36.96 33.82 38.44
N THR A 20 -37.44 33.22 39.54
CA THR A 20 -36.60 32.33 40.37
C THR A 20 -36.14 31.12 39.57
N VAL A 21 -37.04 30.44 38.87
CA VAL A 21 -36.69 29.28 38.02
C VAL A 21 -35.71 29.70 36.91
N TYR A 22 -35.97 30.83 36.25
CA TYR A 22 -35.10 31.40 35.23
C TYR A 22 -33.68 31.65 35.76
N LEU A 23 -33.50 32.29 36.91
CA LEU A 23 -32.17 32.56 37.48
C LEU A 23 -31.40 31.28 37.81
N LEU A 24 -32.09 30.22 38.27
CA LEU A 24 -31.46 28.91 38.49
C LEU A 24 -31.00 28.27 37.17
N VAL A 25 -31.83 28.33 36.13
CA VAL A 25 -31.48 27.82 34.80
C VAL A 25 -30.34 28.63 34.18
N GLU A 26 -30.37 29.96 34.29
CA GLU A 26 -29.31 30.87 33.83
C GLU A 26 -27.96 30.58 34.51
N SER A 27 -27.97 30.35 35.83
CA SER A 27 -26.77 29.97 36.58
C SER A 27 -26.17 28.65 36.07
N SER A 28 -27.02 27.64 35.81
CA SER A 28 -26.57 26.37 35.22
C SER A 28 -26.02 26.55 33.80
N TYR A 29 -26.64 27.41 32.99
CA TYR A 29 -26.17 27.73 31.65
C TYR A 29 -24.77 28.35 31.65
N ASN A 30 -24.48 29.33 32.50
CA ASN A 30 -23.15 29.94 32.56
C ASN A 30 -22.05 28.93 32.87
N THR A 31 -22.31 28.01 33.82
CA THR A 31 -21.37 26.91 34.09
C THR A 31 -21.16 26.04 32.85
N ILE A 32 -22.23 25.73 32.11
CA ILE A 32 -22.16 24.96 30.86
C ILE A 32 -21.32 25.70 29.81
N VAL A 33 -21.52 27.01 29.61
CA VAL A 33 -20.72 27.80 28.65
C VAL A 33 -19.25 27.82 29.06
N LEU A 34 -18.97 28.07 30.34
CA LEU A 34 -17.59 28.10 30.86
C LEU A 34 -16.88 26.76 30.67
N ASP A 35 -17.52 25.66 31.05
CA ASP A 35 -16.95 24.32 30.91
C ASP A 35 -16.80 23.92 29.46
N SER A 36 -17.75 24.31 28.60
CA SER A 36 -17.65 24.07 27.16
C SER A 36 -16.38 24.69 26.56
N GLY A 37 -15.95 25.85 27.06
CA GLY A 37 -14.69 26.45 26.61
C GLY A 37 -13.45 25.56 26.76
N VAL A 38 -13.52 24.52 27.59
CA VAL A 38 -12.36 23.72 27.99
C VAL A 38 -12.58 22.20 27.80
N ILE A 39 -13.57 21.80 26.99
CA ILE A 39 -13.81 20.38 26.66
C ILE A 39 -12.76 19.88 25.64
N LYS A 40 -12.25 18.67 25.90
CA LYS A 40 -11.18 18.00 25.14
C LYS A 40 -11.56 17.64 23.69
N ASP A 41 -12.83 17.30 23.44
CA ASP A 41 -13.39 16.96 22.13
C ASP A 41 -14.52 17.91 21.76
N PHE A 42 -14.19 19.01 21.09
CA PHE A 42 -15.18 20.01 20.69
C PHE A 42 -15.77 19.70 19.31
N SER A 43 -17.04 19.31 19.26
CA SER A 43 -17.79 19.11 18.01
C SER A 43 -18.61 20.36 17.65
N GLU A 44 -18.88 20.53 16.36
CA GLU A 44 -19.73 21.62 15.84
C GLU A 44 -21.15 21.60 16.43
N GLU A 45 -21.64 20.40 16.74
CA GLU A 45 -22.95 20.18 17.35
C GLU A 45 -23.04 20.82 18.75
N ILE A 46 -21.97 20.77 19.54
CA ILE A 46 -21.93 21.39 20.87
C ILE A 46 -22.09 22.91 20.75
N PHE A 47 -21.42 23.54 19.77
CA PHE A 47 -21.54 24.99 19.54
C PHE A 47 -22.96 25.40 19.15
N ASN A 48 -23.57 24.69 18.20
CA ASN A 48 -24.92 25.01 17.75
C ASN A 48 -25.95 24.82 18.87
N ASN A 49 -25.79 23.77 19.69
CA ASN A 49 -26.67 23.53 20.83
C ASN A 49 -26.51 24.59 21.92
N LEU A 50 -25.26 25.03 22.20
CA LEU A 50 -24.99 26.13 23.14
C LEU A 50 -25.58 27.45 22.65
N GLU A 51 -25.44 27.76 21.36
CA GLU A 51 -26.01 28.96 20.75
C GLU A 51 -27.55 28.97 20.88
N LEU A 52 -28.21 27.88 20.48
CA LEU A 52 -29.66 27.74 20.58
C LEU A 52 -30.15 27.85 22.03
N LEU A 53 -29.46 27.21 22.97
CA LEU A 53 -29.80 27.26 24.38
C LEU A 53 -29.61 28.67 24.95
N GLY A 54 -28.53 29.36 24.59
CA GLY A 54 -28.29 30.75 24.93
C GLY A 54 -29.36 31.70 24.40
N HIS A 55 -29.78 31.51 23.15
CA HIS A 55 -30.86 32.30 22.55
C HIS A 55 -32.18 32.09 23.31
N ASN A 56 -32.51 30.85 23.67
CA ASN A 56 -33.71 30.53 24.44
C ASN A 56 -33.71 31.19 25.82
N ILE A 57 -32.62 31.01 26.57
CA ILE A 57 -32.48 31.52 27.93
C ILE A 57 -32.54 33.05 27.93
N THR A 58 -31.77 33.70 27.05
CA THR A 58 -31.77 35.16 26.91
C THR A 58 -33.15 35.70 26.54
N SER A 59 -33.83 35.06 25.58
CA SER A 59 -35.18 35.47 25.15
C SER A 59 -36.22 35.33 26.27
N ILE A 60 -36.13 34.27 27.07
CA ILE A 60 -36.96 34.09 28.27
C ILE A 60 -36.66 35.19 29.29
N GLY A 61 -35.38 35.47 29.55
CA GLY A 61 -34.93 36.48 30.51
C GLY A 61 -35.43 37.88 30.19
N VAL A 62 -35.33 38.30 28.92
CA VAL A 62 -35.87 39.59 28.44
C VAL A 62 -37.39 39.61 28.55
N THR A 63 -38.06 38.54 28.15
CA THR A 63 -39.52 38.43 28.19
C THR A 63 -40.03 38.57 29.63
N LEU A 64 -39.44 37.84 30.59
CA LEU A 64 -39.80 37.92 32.01
C LEU A 64 -39.50 39.29 32.63
N LEU A 65 -38.50 40.01 32.13
CA LEU A 65 -38.18 41.37 32.56
C LEU A 65 -39.22 42.38 32.07
N LEU A 66 -39.66 42.25 30.82
CA LEU A 66 -40.64 43.15 30.20
C LEU A 66 -42.09 42.78 30.50
N MET A 67 -42.36 41.55 30.97
CA MET A 67 -43.72 41.06 31.24
C MET A 67 -44.53 41.98 32.18
N PRO A 68 -44.01 42.45 33.33
CA PRO A 68 -44.75 43.37 34.21
C PRO A 68 -45.05 44.71 33.53
N LEU A 69 -44.11 45.23 32.73
CA LEU A 69 -44.28 46.48 32.00
C LEU A 69 -45.36 46.34 30.91
N SER A 70 -45.32 45.25 30.15
CA SER A 70 -46.31 44.96 29.11
C SER A 70 -47.73 44.85 29.68
N TYR A 71 -47.90 44.20 30.84
CA TYR A 71 -49.19 44.12 31.51
C TYR A 71 -49.72 45.50 31.91
N LEU A 72 -48.86 46.35 32.50
CA LEU A 72 -49.25 47.72 32.90
C LEU A 72 -49.63 48.59 31.69
N LEU A 73 -48.90 48.46 30.57
CA LEU A 73 -49.23 49.16 29.32
C LEU A 73 -50.57 48.69 28.76
N ILE A 74 -50.81 47.37 28.70
CA ILE A 74 -52.08 46.79 28.27
C ILE A 74 -53.23 47.27 29.16
N GLN A 75 -53.02 47.32 30.48
CA GLN A 75 -54.02 47.81 31.42
C GLN A 75 -54.35 49.29 31.19
N LYS A 76 -53.36 50.11 30.83
CA LYS A 76 -53.55 51.54 30.53
C LYS A 76 -54.29 51.76 29.21
N ILE A 77 -54.04 50.92 28.21
CA ILE A 77 -54.61 51.05 26.86
C ILE A 77 -56.01 50.42 26.78
N PHE A 78 -56.21 49.26 27.39
CA PHE A 78 -57.43 48.46 27.25
C PHE A 78 -58.23 48.39 28.55
N ASN A 79 -59.40 49.01 28.55
CA ASN A 79 -60.34 48.95 29.67
C ASN A 79 -61.25 47.70 29.60
N LYS A 80 -60.66 46.51 29.54
CA LYS A 80 -61.34 45.20 29.47
C LYS A 80 -61.13 44.40 30.77
N GLY A 81 -61.80 43.24 30.89
CA GLY A 81 -61.64 42.33 32.03
C GLY A 81 -60.22 41.78 32.20
N GLU A 82 -59.90 41.31 33.40
CA GLU A 82 -58.53 40.87 33.76
C GLU A 82 -58.03 39.69 32.92
N TRP A 83 -58.92 38.77 32.58
CA TRP A 83 -58.57 37.60 31.77
C TRP A 83 -58.14 37.99 30.35
N PHE A 84 -58.81 38.98 29.76
CA PHE A 84 -58.42 39.54 28.46
C PHE A 84 -57.02 40.16 28.53
N LYS A 85 -56.72 40.95 29.57
CA LYS A 85 -55.40 41.57 29.76
C LYS A 85 -54.30 40.51 29.94
N PHE A 86 -54.59 39.46 30.69
CA PHE A 86 -53.67 38.35 30.89
C PHE A 86 -53.35 37.62 29.57
N ILE A 87 -54.37 37.28 28.77
CA ILE A 87 -54.18 36.66 27.45
C ILE A 87 -53.37 37.56 26.53
N LEU A 88 -53.72 38.85 26.46
CA LEU A 88 -52.99 39.79 25.61
C LEU A 88 -51.54 39.96 26.06
N THR A 89 -51.27 39.92 27.37
CA THR A 89 -49.91 39.94 27.92
C THR A 89 -49.12 38.69 27.50
N MET A 90 -49.76 37.52 27.49
CA MET A 90 -49.14 36.29 27.01
C MET A 90 -48.81 36.36 25.51
N ILE A 91 -49.74 36.86 24.69
CA ILE A 91 -49.50 37.05 23.24
C ILE A 91 -48.33 38.01 23.01
N VAL A 92 -48.32 39.17 23.70
CA VAL A 92 -47.23 40.14 23.59
C VAL A 92 -45.91 39.54 24.07
N SER A 93 -45.93 38.73 25.13
CA SER A 93 -44.75 38.03 25.63
C SER A 93 -44.20 37.02 24.62
N SER A 94 -45.07 36.27 23.92
CA SER A 94 -44.67 35.39 22.83
C SER A 94 -44.03 36.16 21.66
N VAL A 95 -44.58 37.32 21.29
CA VAL A 95 -44.00 38.17 20.25
C VAL A 95 -42.64 38.71 20.68
N ILE A 96 -42.49 39.17 21.92
CA ILE A 96 -41.20 39.62 22.48
C ILE A 96 -40.18 38.48 22.43
N TYR A 97 -40.54 37.28 22.90
CA TYR A 97 -39.66 36.12 22.88
C TYR A 97 -39.15 35.80 21.47
N VAL A 98 -40.07 35.67 20.49
CA VAL A 98 -39.71 35.36 19.10
C VAL A 98 -38.83 36.47 18.50
N SER A 99 -39.17 37.73 18.76
CA SER A 99 -38.41 38.88 18.24
C SER A 99 -36.98 38.92 18.77
N ILE A 100 -36.78 38.67 20.08
CA ILE A 100 -35.45 38.62 20.69
C ILE A 100 -34.65 37.43 20.16
N PHE A 101 -35.27 36.25 20.03
CA PHE A 101 -34.61 35.05 19.51
C PHE A 101 -34.05 35.27 18.09
N PHE A 102 -34.85 35.84 17.18
CA PHE A 102 -34.41 36.16 15.82
C PHE A 102 -33.38 37.31 15.79
N SER A 103 -33.49 38.28 16.69
CA SER A 103 -32.52 39.37 16.81
C SER A 103 -31.15 38.86 17.24
N LEU A 104 -31.08 37.91 18.17
CA LEU A 104 -29.82 37.29 18.61
C LEU A 104 -29.17 36.48 17.48
N THR A 105 -29.97 35.74 16.73
CA THR A 105 -29.49 35.00 15.54
C THR A 105 -28.89 35.95 14.50
N SER A 106 -29.61 37.03 14.19
CA SER A 106 -29.15 38.06 13.25
C SER A 106 -27.89 38.79 13.73
N LEU A 107 -27.79 39.03 15.04
CA LEU A 107 -26.62 39.63 15.66
C LEU A 107 -25.38 38.74 15.53
N MET A 108 -25.52 37.41 15.70
CA MET A 108 -24.41 36.48 15.51
C MET A 108 -23.93 36.44 14.06
N ASP A 109 -24.84 36.40 13.09
CA ASP A 109 -24.44 36.44 11.68
C ASP A 109 -23.78 37.78 11.31
N TYR A 110 -24.26 38.89 11.87
CA TYR A 110 -23.62 40.20 11.71
C TYR A 110 -22.20 40.24 12.29
N ILE A 111 -21.97 39.64 13.46
CA ILE A 111 -20.62 39.57 14.07
C ILE A 111 -19.66 38.76 13.20
N VAL A 112 -20.13 37.64 12.64
CA VAL A 112 -19.33 36.83 11.71
C VAL A 112 -19.01 37.62 10.44
N GLU A 113 -19.98 38.38 9.93
CA GLU A 113 -19.81 39.24 8.75
C GLU A 113 -18.76 40.33 8.98
N GLN A 114 -18.82 41.01 10.13
CA GLN A 114 -17.89 42.09 10.48
C GLN A 114 -16.46 41.60 10.77
N ASN A 115 -16.30 40.34 11.15
CA ASN A 115 -14.98 39.76 11.51
C ASN A 115 -14.47 38.78 10.45
N LYS A 116 -14.93 38.86 9.19
CA LYS A 116 -14.49 37.97 8.09
C LYS A 116 -12.99 38.03 7.81
N ASP A 117 -12.35 39.15 8.09
CA ASP A 117 -10.91 39.37 8.01
C ASP A 117 -10.12 38.56 9.07
N LYS A 118 -10.78 38.14 10.15
CA LYS A 118 -10.19 37.38 11.26
C LYS A 118 -10.35 35.88 11.15
N ARG A 119 -10.77 35.35 9.99
CA ARG A 119 -10.90 33.89 9.78
C ARG A 119 -9.61 33.14 10.08
N TYR A 120 -8.47 33.70 9.70
CA TYR A 120 -7.17 33.08 9.89
C TYR A 120 -6.79 33.04 11.38
N SER A 121 -6.85 34.18 12.06
CA SER A 121 -6.57 34.27 13.49
C SER A 121 -7.55 33.44 14.32
N ALA A 122 -8.85 33.48 14.00
CA ALA A 122 -9.86 32.71 14.71
C ALA A 122 -9.67 31.19 14.60
N TYR A 123 -9.26 30.70 13.43
CA TYR A 123 -8.99 29.27 13.23
C TYR A 123 -7.86 28.77 14.13
N TYR A 124 -6.73 29.46 14.15
CA TYR A 124 -5.58 29.07 14.96
C TYR A 124 -5.79 29.32 16.46
N LEU A 125 -6.55 30.35 16.85
CA LEU A 125 -6.92 30.56 18.25
C LEU A 125 -7.84 29.45 18.78
N ASN A 126 -8.72 28.89 17.95
CA ASN A 126 -9.49 27.71 18.34
C ASN A 126 -8.62 26.45 18.46
N ILE A 127 -7.63 26.27 17.58
CA ILE A 127 -6.63 25.19 17.73
C ILE A 127 -5.85 25.37 19.03
N LEU A 128 -5.43 26.60 19.35
CA LEU A 128 -4.78 26.93 20.62
C LEU A 128 -5.69 26.60 21.81
N LYS A 129 -6.95 27.05 21.78
CA LYS A 129 -7.97 26.78 22.80
C LYS A 129 -8.10 25.27 23.06
N ASN A 130 -8.20 24.48 21.99
CA ASN A 130 -8.26 23.02 22.07
C ASN A 130 -6.94 22.41 22.60
N GLY A 131 -5.79 22.95 22.20
CA GLY A 131 -4.49 22.49 22.70
C GLY A 131 -4.27 22.81 24.18
N ILE A 132 -4.80 23.92 24.69
CA ILE A 132 -4.81 24.29 26.12
C ILE A 132 -5.73 23.34 26.89
N ALA A 133 -6.98 23.14 26.43
CA ALA A 133 -7.95 22.23 27.06
C ALA A 133 -7.43 20.78 27.18
N ASN A 134 -6.53 20.39 26.29
CA ASN A 134 -5.91 19.06 26.25
C ASN A 134 -4.53 18.98 26.93
N ASN A 135 -4.07 20.03 27.62
CA ASN A 135 -2.76 20.11 28.27
C ASN A 135 -1.56 19.87 27.32
N VAL A 136 -1.71 20.16 26.03
CA VAL A 136 -0.70 19.91 24.98
C VAL A 136 0.20 21.12 24.75
N LEU A 137 -0.44 22.27 24.70
CA LEU A 137 0.22 23.55 24.54
C LEU A 137 0.47 24.05 25.94
N GLY A 138 1.61 23.61 26.49
CA GLY A 138 2.00 23.85 27.87
C GLY A 138 1.75 25.28 28.33
N HIS A 139 1.37 25.37 29.59
CA HIS A 139 1.07 26.54 30.39
C HIS A 139 2.20 27.59 30.50
N SER A 140 3.09 27.72 29.52
CA SER A 140 4.36 28.45 29.67
C SER A 140 4.75 29.39 28.53
N SER A 141 3.99 29.49 27.43
CA SER A 141 4.42 30.34 26.28
C SER A 141 3.48 31.45 25.82
N ILE A 142 2.19 31.44 26.21
CA ILE A 142 1.19 32.47 25.87
C ILE A 142 0.36 32.86 27.10
N LEU A 143 -0.10 31.89 27.89
CA LEU A 143 -0.78 32.09 29.17
C LEU A 143 -0.04 31.26 30.23
N LYS A 144 0.57 31.93 31.21
CA LYS A 144 1.25 31.26 32.32
C LYS A 144 0.19 30.72 33.26
N PHE A 145 0.00 29.41 33.29
CA PHE A 145 -0.82 28.77 34.32
C PHE A 145 0.10 27.88 35.16
N GLU A 146 -0.24 27.64 36.42
CA GLU A 146 0.53 26.73 37.27
C GLU A 146 0.51 25.30 36.70
N ASP A 147 1.70 24.73 36.51
CA ASP A 147 1.88 23.37 36.01
C ASP A 147 1.34 22.37 37.02
N ASN A 148 0.26 21.66 36.67
CA ASN A 148 -0.10 20.37 37.25
C ASN A 148 -1.03 19.62 36.27
N ASN A 149 -0.54 18.53 35.69
CA ASN A 149 -1.16 17.80 34.56
C ASN A 149 -2.54 17.16 34.84
N GLU A 150 -3.06 17.27 36.06
CA GLU A 150 -4.31 16.62 36.50
C GLU A 150 -5.34 17.58 37.12
N ARG A 151 -5.03 18.88 37.24
CA ARG A 151 -5.97 19.82 37.88
C ARG A 151 -7.14 20.17 36.95
N GLU A 152 -8.33 20.30 37.54
CA GLU A 152 -9.44 20.97 36.86
C GLU A 152 -9.09 22.45 36.72
N PHE A 153 -9.39 23.03 35.55
CA PHE A 153 -9.18 24.46 35.32
C PHE A 153 -9.97 25.27 36.37
N SER A 154 -9.33 26.29 36.94
CA SER A 154 -10.00 27.21 37.84
C SER A 154 -11.07 28.02 37.10
N VAL A 155 -12.00 28.64 37.83
CA VAL A 155 -13.03 29.51 37.23
C VAL A 155 -12.39 30.64 36.41
N ASP A 156 -11.32 31.23 36.93
CA ASP A 156 -10.60 32.31 36.25
C ASP A 156 -9.96 31.82 34.94
N GLU A 157 -9.40 30.62 34.95
CA GLU A 157 -8.80 30.01 33.74
C GLU A 157 -9.88 29.72 32.69
N LYS A 158 -11.05 29.21 33.10
CA LYS A 158 -12.20 28.99 32.22
C LYS A 158 -12.69 30.30 31.60
N VAL A 159 -12.75 31.39 32.37
CA VAL A 159 -13.12 32.72 31.86
C VAL A 159 -12.11 33.20 30.82
N ILE A 160 -10.80 33.08 31.08
CA ILE A 160 -9.75 33.50 30.13
C ILE A 160 -9.81 32.68 28.83
N ILE A 161 -9.92 31.36 28.93
CA ILE A 161 -9.97 30.45 27.77
C ILE A 161 -11.20 30.74 26.90
N ASN A 162 -12.35 31.05 27.50
CA ASN A 162 -13.55 31.47 26.77
C ASN A 162 -13.44 32.86 26.15
N ASN A 163 -12.53 33.71 26.65
CA ASN A 163 -12.29 35.05 26.14
C ASN A 163 -11.00 35.15 25.30
N ILE A 164 -10.48 34.02 24.80
CA ILE A 164 -9.23 33.97 24.01
C ILE A 164 -9.32 34.75 22.69
N PHE A 165 -10.53 35.12 22.26
CA PHE A 165 -10.75 36.01 21.12
C PHE A 165 -10.03 37.34 21.26
N LEU A 166 -9.80 37.81 22.49
CA LEU A 166 -9.06 39.04 22.76
C LEU A 166 -7.65 39.00 22.16
N LEU A 167 -7.00 37.82 22.12
CA LEU A 167 -5.69 37.65 21.51
C LEU A 167 -5.69 37.96 20.01
N SER A 168 -6.83 37.85 19.31
CA SER A 168 -6.94 38.24 17.90
C SER A 168 -6.75 39.74 17.67
N TYR A 169 -6.85 40.56 18.72
CA TYR A 169 -6.75 42.02 18.65
C TYR A 169 -5.40 42.58 19.18
N ILE A 170 -4.55 41.76 19.79
CA ILE A 170 -3.31 42.20 20.47
C ILE A 170 -2.10 42.23 19.53
N ASP A 171 -1.88 41.18 18.74
CA ASP A 171 -0.83 41.13 17.70
C ASP A 171 -1.15 39.98 16.73
N GLU A 172 -2.06 40.24 15.78
CA GLU A 172 -2.68 39.21 14.93
C GLU A 172 -1.65 38.36 14.17
N ASN A 173 -0.48 38.92 13.84
CA ASN A 173 0.55 38.18 13.10
C ASN A 173 1.48 37.39 14.03
N LYS A 174 2.02 37.99 15.10
CA LYS A 174 3.03 37.30 15.92
C LYS A 174 2.48 36.13 16.73
N VAL A 175 1.29 36.30 17.32
CA VAL A 175 0.68 35.24 18.15
C VAL A 175 0.22 34.08 17.26
N VAL A 176 -0.45 34.40 16.14
CA VAL A 176 -0.97 33.40 15.22
C VAL A 176 0.15 32.67 14.49
N GLU A 177 1.22 33.36 14.06
CA GLU A 177 2.39 32.70 13.45
C GLU A 177 3.10 31.76 14.43
N LYS A 178 3.27 32.17 15.70
CA LYS A 178 3.86 31.33 16.74
C LYS A 178 3.01 30.08 17.03
N ILE A 179 1.68 30.23 17.04
CA ILE A 179 0.74 29.10 17.17
C ILE A 179 0.79 28.20 15.93
N ALA A 180 0.79 28.77 14.72
CA ALA A 180 0.80 28.03 13.47
C ALA A 180 2.09 27.25 13.23
N THR A 181 3.22 27.72 13.76
CA THR A 181 4.54 27.10 13.56
C THR A 181 4.95 26.20 14.72
N VAL A 182 5.00 26.73 15.95
CA VAL A 182 5.50 26.00 17.12
C VAL A 182 4.37 25.25 17.83
N GLY A 183 3.19 25.87 17.96
CA GLY A 183 2.05 25.24 18.61
C GLY A 183 1.48 24.07 17.80
N MET A 184 1.41 24.20 16.48
CA MET A 184 0.82 23.17 15.63
C MET A 184 1.59 21.84 15.69
N ASP A 185 2.92 21.86 15.72
CA ASP A 185 3.69 20.60 15.80
C ASP A 185 3.43 19.86 17.13
N SER A 186 3.35 20.59 18.25
CA SER A 186 2.97 20.01 19.55
C SER A 186 1.52 19.51 19.55
N PHE A 187 0.58 20.29 19.01
CA PHE A 187 -0.82 19.89 18.86
C PHE A 187 -0.97 18.60 18.05
N LEU A 188 -0.29 18.52 16.90
CA LEU A 188 -0.33 17.34 16.04
C LEU A 188 0.23 16.11 16.76
N ASN A 189 1.32 16.25 17.52
CA ASN A 189 1.89 15.13 18.29
C ASN A 189 0.89 14.54 19.30
N PHE A 190 0.17 15.38 20.04
CA PHE A 190 -0.87 14.90 20.96
C PHE A 190 -2.06 14.31 20.21
N TYR A 191 -2.56 15.02 19.19
CA TYR A 191 -3.71 14.57 18.41
C TYR A 191 -3.47 13.17 17.82
N THR A 192 -2.22 12.88 17.43
CA THR A 192 -1.81 11.56 16.95
C THR A 192 -1.76 10.48 18.03
N GLN A 193 -1.37 10.79 19.27
CA GLN A 193 -1.22 9.79 20.34
C GLN A 193 -2.56 9.24 20.84
N GLU A 194 -3.57 10.10 21.03
CA GLU A 194 -4.83 9.70 21.66
C GLU A 194 -5.84 9.12 20.66
N LYS A 195 -5.87 9.64 19.43
CA LYS A 195 -6.94 9.33 18.46
C LYS A 195 -6.59 8.21 17.48
N TYR A 196 -5.31 8.01 17.17
CA TYR A 196 -4.88 7.15 16.06
C TYR A 196 -4.20 5.84 16.52
N GLU A 197 -4.31 5.48 17.80
CA GLU A 197 -3.72 4.23 18.32
C GLU A 197 -4.38 2.99 17.69
N ASN A 198 -5.69 3.01 17.48
CA ASN A 198 -6.43 1.91 16.86
C ASN A 198 -6.16 1.81 15.35
N GLU A 199 -6.09 2.94 14.66
CA GLU A 199 -5.70 2.97 13.24
C GLU A 199 -4.26 2.49 13.03
N PHE A 200 -3.36 2.81 13.98
CA PHE A 200 -1.99 2.30 13.96
C PHE A 200 -1.96 0.78 14.09
N LYS A 201 -2.74 0.19 15.00
CA LYS A 201 -2.80 -1.27 15.19
C LYS A 201 -3.15 -1.97 13.88
N GLU A 202 -4.20 -1.52 13.20
CA GLU A 202 -4.62 -2.07 11.90
C GLU A 202 -3.53 -1.92 10.82
N GLN A 203 -2.95 -0.73 10.67
CA GLN A 203 -1.90 -0.48 9.68
C GLN A 203 -0.63 -1.28 9.96
N ASN A 204 -0.27 -1.45 11.23
CA ASN A 204 0.88 -2.22 11.65
C ASN A 204 0.66 -3.72 11.41
N GLU A 205 -0.54 -4.24 11.69
CA GLU A 205 -0.91 -5.62 11.36
C GLU A 205 -0.81 -5.88 9.85
N ASN A 206 -1.34 -4.98 9.02
CA ASN A 206 -1.22 -5.06 7.56
C ASN A 206 0.24 -5.06 7.10
N PHE A 207 1.07 -4.20 7.69
CA PHE A 207 2.52 -4.16 7.40
C PHE A 207 3.23 -5.45 7.83
N ILE A 208 2.92 -6.00 9.01
CA ILE A 208 3.50 -7.26 9.50
C ILE A 208 3.09 -8.43 8.60
N GLN A 209 1.82 -8.51 8.20
CA GLN A 209 1.32 -9.51 7.26
C GLN A 209 2.00 -9.40 5.89
N PHE A 210 2.24 -8.19 5.41
CA PHE A 210 3.00 -7.98 4.19
C PHE A 210 4.46 -8.45 4.34
N ALA A 211 5.11 -8.12 5.45
CA ALA A 211 6.48 -8.55 5.74
C ALA A 211 6.61 -10.08 5.88
N SER A 212 5.64 -10.75 6.51
CA SER A 212 5.61 -12.21 6.63
C SER A 212 5.38 -12.86 5.26
N GLY A 213 4.45 -12.35 4.45
CA GLY A 213 4.22 -12.83 3.09
C GLY A 213 5.46 -12.72 2.19
N LEU A 214 6.27 -11.68 2.35
CA LEU A 214 7.57 -11.57 1.66
C LEU A 214 8.60 -12.60 2.15
N LYS A 215 8.65 -12.87 3.46
CA LYS A 215 9.53 -13.91 4.01
C LYS A 215 9.14 -15.29 3.49
N GLU A 216 7.86 -15.63 3.48
CA GLU A 216 7.35 -16.90 2.93
C GLU A 216 7.67 -17.05 1.44
N LEU A 217 7.46 -15.99 0.66
CA LEU A 217 7.81 -15.99 -0.75
C LEU A 217 9.31 -16.21 -0.96
N TYR A 218 10.16 -15.61 -0.11
CA TYR A 218 11.59 -15.83 -0.14
C TYR A 218 11.98 -17.27 0.23
N VAL A 219 11.31 -17.89 1.22
CA VAL A 219 11.51 -19.32 1.54
C VAL A 219 11.25 -20.17 0.30
N LYS A 220 10.10 -20.00 -0.38
CA LYS A 220 9.76 -20.70 -1.62
C LYS A 220 10.80 -20.46 -2.73
N TYR A 221 11.27 -19.22 -2.87
CA TYR A 221 12.34 -18.86 -3.82
C TYR A 221 13.66 -19.58 -3.51
N THR A 222 14.09 -19.62 -2.24
CA THR A 222 15.33 -20.29 -1.84
C THR A 222 15.23 -21.81 -1.93
N GLU A 223 14.07 -22.40 -1.67
CA GLU A 223 13.84 -23.83 -1.86
C GLU A 223 13.98 -24.25 -3.32
N ALA A 224 13.44 -23.45 -4.26
CA ALA A 224 13.62 -23.68 -5.69
C ALA A 224 15.11 -23.64 -6.08
N GLN A 225 15.88 -22.72 -5.52
CA GLN A 225 17.33 -22.64 -5.72
C GLN A 225 18.08 -23.81 -5.10
N LYS A 226 17.72 -24.23 -3.87
CA LYS A 226 18.31 -25.40 -3.21
C LYS A 226 18.08 -26.67 -4.03
N LYS A 227 16.88 -26.87 -4.58
CA LYS A 227 16.57 -27.99 -5.49
C LYS A 227 17.43 -27.93 -6.74
N ALA A 228 17.56 -26.76 -7.36
CA ALA A 228 18.42 -26.57 -8.53
C ALA A 228 19.90 -26.86 -8.25
N ASN A 229 20.43 -26.35 -7.14
CA ASN A 229 21.82 -26.60 -6.73
C ASN A 229 22.08 -28.08 -6.44
N LYS A 230 21.11 -28.81 -5.86
CA LYS A 230 21.20 -30.26 -5.70
C LYS A 230 21.30 -30.98 -7.04
N GLU A 231 20.49 -30.59 -8.03
CA GLU A 231 20.57 -31.14 -9.39
C GLU A 231 21.93 -30.86 -10.05
N PHE A 232 22.51 -29.67 -9.86
CA PHE A 232 23.84 -29.36 -10.39
C PHE A 232 24.95 -30.20 -9.75
N LEU A 233 24.89 -30.38 -8.43
CA LEU A 233 25.85 -31.24 -7.72
C LEU A 233 25.72 -32.70 -8.15
N LYS A 234 24.48 -33.18 -8.32
CA LYS A 234 24.19 -34.52 -8.85
C LYS A 234 24.74 -34.68 -10.27
N ALA A 235 24.47 -33.73 -11.16
CA ALA A 235 25.00 -33.73 -12.53
C ALA A 235 26.54 -33.76 -12.56
N LYS A 236 27.20 -33.00 -11.68
CA LYS A 236 28.67 -33.00 -11.58
C LYS A 236 29.21 -34.37 -11.15
N LYS A 237 28.59 -35.01 -10.15
CA LYS A 237 28.96 -36.36 -9.67
C LYS A 237 28.70 -37.43 -10.74
N GLU A 238 27.55 -37.39 -11.40
CA GLU A 238 27.16 -38.38 -12.41
C GLU A 238 27.86 -38.18 -13.77
N SER A 239 28.38 -36.98 -14.05
CA SER A 239 29.00 -36.65 -15.35
C SER A 239 30.12 -37.61 -15.74
N HIS A 240 30.94 -38.05 -14.80
CA HIS A 240 32.00 -39.02 -15.05
C HIS A 240 31.42 -40.40 -15.40
N LYS A 241 30.45 -40.88 -14.62
CA LYS A 241 29.74 -42.14 -14.90
C LYS A 241 29.07 -42.12 -16.28
N LYS A 242 28.39 -41.01 -16.63
CA LYS A 242 27.78 -40.83 -17.96
C LYS A 242 28.80 -40.82 -19.10
N TYR A 243 30.01 -40.30 -18.86
CA TYR A 243 31.09 -40.38 -19.82
C TYR A 243 31.62 -41.81 -19.99
N LEU A 244 31.76 -42.57 -18.90
CA LEU A 244 32.12 -43.99 -18.96
C LEU A 244 31.06 -44.81 -19.70
N ASP A 245 29.77 -44.53 -19.45
CA ASP A 245 28.66 -45.14 -20.18
C ASP A 245 28.75 -44.81 -21.68
N PHE A 246 29.00 -43.56 -22.04
CA PHE A 246 29.25 -43.14 -23.42
C PHE A 246 30.43 -43.88 -24.07
N LYS A 247 31.57 -44.02 -23.37
CA LYS A 247 32.72 -44.79 -23.87
C LYS A 247 32.36 -46.26 -24.10
N ARG A 248 31.62 -46.85 -23.17
CA ARG A 248 31.16 -48.25 -23.28
C ARG A 248 30.17 -48.42 -24.43
N GLU A 249 29.20 -47.53 -24.59
CA GLU A 249 28.28 -47.51 -25.74
C GLU A 249 29.05 -47.41 -27.06
N SER A 250 30.07 -46.55 -27.12
CA SER A 250 30.92 -46.39 -28.31
C SER A 250 31.73 -47.65 -28.60
N LYS A 251 32.31 -48.27 -27.57
CA LYS A 251 33.06 -49.53 -27.70
C LYS A 251 32.16 -50.69 -28.15
N ASN A 252 30.95 -50.80 -27.58
CA ASN A 252 29.97 -51.80 -27.99
C ASN A 252 29.53 -51.61 -29.44
N SER A 253 29.36 -50.35 -29.88
CA SER A 253 29.05 -50.03 -31.27
C SER A 253 30.19 -50.46 -32.21
N PHE A 254 31.44 -50.28 -31.78
CA PHE A 254 32.61 -50.79 -32.52
C PHE A 254 32.66 -52.32 -32.54
N THR A 255 32.42 -53.02 -31.41
CA THR A 255 32.35 -54.49 -31.39
C THR A 255 31.28 -55.01 -32.34
N LYS A 256 30.10 -54.37 -32.36
CA LYS A 256 29.03 -54.71 -33.29
C LYS A 256 29.47 -54.50 -34.75
N TYR A 257 30.10 -53.37 -35.04
CA TYR A 257 30.68 -53.11 -36.36
C TYR A 257 31.70 -54.20 -36.76
N GLN A 258 32.62 -54.59 -35.86
CA GLN A 258 33.59 -55.65 -36.13
C GLN A 258 32.94 -57.01 -36.38
N GLN A 259 31.87 -57.34 -35.63
CA GLN A 259 31.07 -58.55 -35.87
C GLN A 259 30.42 -58.50 -37.25
N GLU A 260 29.79 -57.39 -37.62
CA GLU A 260 29.18 -57.21 -38.93
C GLU A 260 30.20 -57.32 -40.07
N VAL A 261 31.44 -56.83 -39.88
CA VAL A 261 32.56 -56.98 -40.84
C VAL A 261 33.05 -58.43 -40.89
N SER A 262 33.17 -59.12 -39.75
CA SER A 262 33.55 -60.54 -39.72
C SER A 262 32.52 -61.42 -40.42
N ASP A 263 31.24 -61.16 -40.20
CA ASP A 263 30.14 -61.85 -40.88
C ASP A 263 30.12 -61.53 -42.38
N LEU A 264 30.44 -60.30 -42.77
CA LEU A 264 30.63 -59.93 -44.17
C LEU A 264 31.74 -60.75 -44.82
N ASN A 265 32.90 -60.86 -44.18
CA ASN A 265 34.05 -61.61 -44.69
C ASN A 265 33.75 -63.12 -44.79
N LYS A 266 33.12 -63.72 -43.78
CA LYS A 266 32.66 -65.12 -43.84
C LYS A 266 31.65 -65.35 -44.96
N ASN A 267 30.74 -64.39 -45.19
CA ASN A 267 29.80 -64.46 -46.30
C ASN A 267 30.48 -64.33 -47.65
N ILE A 268 31.52 -63.49 -47.78
CA ILE A 268 32.35 -63.39 -48.98
C ILE A 268 33.02 -64.75 -49.23
N GLU A 269 33.75 -65.30 -48.25
CA GLU A 269 34.43 -66.60 -48.35
C GLU A 269 33.49 -67.72 -48.76
N LYS A 270 32.34 -67.85 -48.08
CA LYS A 270 31.32 -68.86 -48.39
C LYS A 270 30.77 -68.73 -49.81
N ASN A 271 30.55 -67.51 -50.30
CA ASN A 271 30.04 -67.30 -51.65
C ASN A 271 31.12 -67.47 -52.73
N VAL A 272 32.38 -67.18 -52.41
CA VAL A 272 33.53 -67.52 -53.24
C VAL A 272 33.60 -69.02 -53.42
N GLU A 273 33.60 -69.78 -52.33
CA GLU A 273 33.65 -71.25 -52.36
C GLU A 273 32.44 -71.84 -53.10
N LYS A 274 31.23 -71.33 -52.81
CA LYS A 274 30.01 -71.76 -53.50
C LYS A 274 30.10 -71.53 -55.01
N LEU A 275 30.58 -70.37 -55.44
CA LEU A 275 30.69 -70.05 -56.87
C LEU A 275 31.80 -70.86 -57.55
N GLN A 276 32.91 -71.10 -56.85
CA GLN A 276 33.97 -71.98 -57.32
C GLN A 276 33.47 -73.40 -57.57
N ASN A 277 32.61 -73.92 -56.70
CA ASN A 277 32.10 -75.29 -56.79
C ASN A 277 30.79 -75.41 -57.60
N ASP A 278 30.28 -74.30 -58.14
CA ASP A 278 29.05 -74.29 -58.92
C ASP A 278 29.28 -74.84 -60.33
N SER A 279 28.88 -76.09 -60.54
CA SER A 279 28.97 -76.78 -61.83
C SER A 279 28.15 -76.08 -62.93
N SER A 280 27.04 -75.44 -62.59
CA SER A 280 26.22 -74.68 -63.54
C SER A 280 26.95 -73.43 -64.01
N PHE A 281 27.65 -72.75 -63.10
CA PHE A 281 28.48 -71.58 -63.41
C PHE A 281 29.64 -71.95 -64.32
N ARG A 282 30.39 -73.01 -63.96
CA ARG A 282 31.50 -73.52 -64.77
C ARG A 282 31.05 -73.99 -66.15
N SER A 283 29.91 -74.69 -66.22
CA SER A 283 29.32 -75.12 -67.48
C SER A 283 28.95 -73.93 -68.36
N LYS A 284 28.25 -72.92 -67.81
CA LYS A 284 27.91 -71.69 -68.53
C LYS A 284 29.15 -70.89 -68.96
N TRP A 285 30.19 -70.86 -68.14
CA TRP A 285 31.48 -70.26 -68.51
C TRP A 285 32.13 -71.01 -69.66
N ASN A 286 32.23 -72.34 -69.57
CA ASN A 286 32.83 -73.17 -70.62
C ASN A 286 32.05 -73.09 -71.95
N ASP A 287 30.72 -73.05 -71.88
CA ASP A 287 29.86 -72.79 -73.05
C ASP A 287 30.17 -71.42 -73.66
N PHE A 288 30.25 -70.38 -72.83
CA PHE A 288 30.65 -69.05 -73.27
C PHE A 288 32.01 -69.09 -73.98
N VAL A 289 33.06 -69.64 -73.37
CA VAL A 289 34.40 -69.75 -73.98
C VAL A 289 34.33 -70.52 -75.30
N LYS A 290 33.65 -71.67 -75.33
CA LYS A 290 33.52 -72.53 -76.53
C LYS A 290 32.86 -71.81 -77.70
N TYR A 291 31.77 -71.09 -77.47
CA TYR A 291 31.04 -70.39 -78.53
C TYR A 291 31.65 -69.03 -78.87
N TYR A 292 32.31 -68.36 -77.91
CA TYR A 292 33.04 -67.13 -78.13
C TYR A 292 34.22 -67.35 -79.10
N ASN A 293 34.97 -68.43 -78.90
CA ASN A 293 36.12 -68.80 -79.73
C ASN A 293 35.76 -69.25 -81.16
N ARG A 294 34.48 -69.56 -81.45
CA ARG A 294 34.00 -69.93 -82.79
C ARG A 294 33.81 -68.75 -83.74
N GLY A 295 33.88 -67.51 -83.25
CA GLY A 295 33.76 -66.29 -84.07
C GLY A 295 32.37 -66.02 -84.64
N GLY A 296 32.22 -64.92 -85.38
CA GLY A 296 31.00 -64.55 -86.12
C GLY A 296 29.72 -64.43 -85.27
N TYR A 297 28.62 -65.02 -85.75
CA TYR A 297 27.31 -64.99 -85.09
C TYR A 297 27.33 -65.64 -83.68
N TYR A 298 28.08 -66.74 -83.51
CA TYR A 298 28.17 -67.48 -82.25
C TYR A 298 28.81 -66.63 -81.12
N LYS A 299 29.80 -65.80 -81.46
CA LYS A 299 30.43 -64.86 -80.51
C LYS A 299 29.44 -63.84 -79.94
N LYS A 300 28.60 -63.23 -80.79
CA LYS A 300 27.58 -62.25 -80.36
C LYS A 300 26.50 -62.90 -79.48
N ARG A 301 26.05 -64.11 -79.83
CA ARG A 301 25.08 -64.88 -79.05
C ARG A 301 25.64 -65.29 -77.69
N ALA A 302 26.85 -65.85 -77.66
CA ALA A 302 27.54 -66.23 -76.42
C ALA A 302 27.70 -65.03 -75.46
N LEU A 303 28.08 -63.86 -75.97
CA LEU A 303 28.21 -62.64 -75.15
C LEU A 303 26.86 -62.16 -74.60
N LYS A 304 25.77 -62.27 -75.38
CA LYS A 304 24.40 -61.91 -74.92
C LYS A 304 23.91 -62.88 -73.83
N ASP A 305 24.11 -64.17 -74.03
CA ASP A 305 23.70 -65.22 -73.09
C ASP A 305 24.49 -65.13 -71.78
N TYR A 306 25.81 -64.93 -71.88
CA TYR A 306 26.70 -64.67 -70.75
C TYR A 306 26.26 -63.41 -69.96
N ASN A 307 26.03 -62.28 -70.64
CA ASN A 307 25.63 -61.04 -69.98
C ASN A 307 24.27 -61.18 -69.29
N SER A 308 23.33 -61.91 -69.91
CA SER A 308 22.01 -62.18 -69.32
C SER A 308 22.15 -63.04 -68.06
N TYR A 309 23.01 -64.06 -68.10
CA TYR A 309 23.31 -64.90 -66.93
C TYR A 309 24.01 -64.13 -65.80
N MET A 310 24.96 -63.25 -66.12
CA MET A 310 25.63 -62.40 -65.11
C MET A 310 24.67 -61.40 -64.47
N ILE A 311 23.77 -60.79 -65.24
CA ILE A 311 22.71 -59.94 -64.69
C ILE A 311 21.79 -60.75 -63.79
N GLN A 312 21.35 -61.94 -64.21
CA GLN A 312 20.48 -62.80 -63.41
C GLN A 312 21.14 -63.21 -62.08
N LYS A 313 22.44 -63.53 -62.10
CA LYS A 313 23.15 -64.08 -60.95
C LYS A 313 23.73 -63.02 -60.01
N PHE A 314 24.24 -61.91 -60.54
CA PHE A 314 24.93 -60.87 -59.78
C PHE A 314 24.20 -59.52 -59.76
N GLY A 315 23.09 -59.40 -60.49
CA GLY A 315 22.32 -58.15 -60.62
C GLY A 315 22.95 -57.10 -61.52
N LYS A 316 24.12 -57.39 -62.13
CA LYS A 316 24.86 -56.46 -63.00
C LYS A 316 25.64 -57.20 -64.08
N LYS A 317 25.96 -56.50 -65.17
CA LYS A 317 26.90 -57.01 -66.17
C LYS A 317 28.30 -57.06 -65.57
N ILE A 318 29.00 -58.16 -65.77
CA ILE A 318 30.41 -58.35 -65.40
C ILE A 318 31.16 -58.62 -66.69
N GLU A 319 32.11 -57.78 -67.08
CA GLU A 319 32.85 -58.02 -68.32
C GLU A 319 33.63 -59.34 -68.26
N PRO A 320 33.62 -60.16 -69.33
CA PRO A 320 34.36 -61.44 -69.34
C PRO A 320 35.84 -61.30 -68.97
N SER A 321 36.49 -60.21 -69.38
CA SER A 321 37.88 -59.85 -69.02
C SER A 321 38.11 -59.73 -67.52
N SER A 322 37.09 -59.38 -66.74
CA SER A 322 37.19 -59.24 -65.28
C SER A 322 37.50 -60.56 -64.59
N TRP A 323 37.09 -61.69 -65.18
CA TRP A 323 37.41 -63.02 -64.65
C TRP A 323 38.84 -63.43 -64.94
N CYS A 324 39.54 -62.78 -65.88
CA CYS A 324 40.93 -63.09 -66.26
C CYS A 324 41.97 -62.35 -65.40
N LYS A 325 41.54 -61.59 -64.40
CA LYS A 325 42.48 -60.85 -63.55
C LYS A 325 43.34 -61.82 -62.74
N VAL A 326 44.63 -61.52 -62.68
CA VAL A 326 45.63 -62.22 -61.88
C VAL A 326 46.20 -61.28 -60.82
N PRO A 327 46.69 -61.77 -59.68
CA PRO A 327 47.25 -60.93 -58.64
C PRO A 327 48.41 -60.09 -59.19
N GLY A 328 48.27 -58.77 -59.17
CA GLY A 328 49.34 -57.85 -59.51
C GLY A 328 50.29 -57.67 -58.34
N GLY A 329 51.44 -58.35 -58.36
CA GLY A 329 52.51 -58.19 -57.37
C GLY A 329 53.68 -59.14 -57.60
N LEU A 330 54.89 -58.59 -57.61
CA LEU A 330 56.22 -59.20 -57.85
C LEU A 330 56.59 -59.74 -59.25
N LEU A 331 55.65 -60.09 -60.13
CA LEU A 331 55.97 -60.62 -61.47
C LEU A 331 55.60 -59.70 -62.66
N ALA A 332 55.02 -58.53 -62.38
CA ALA A 332 54.62 -57.56 -63.41
C ALA A 332 55.76 -57.02 -64.30
N PRO A 333 57.02 -56.84 -63.84
CA PRO A 333 58.11 -56.37 -64.70
C PRO A 333 58.73 -57.45 -65.60
N PHE A 334 58.40 -58.74 -65.40
CA PHE A 334 58.95 -59.84 -66.20
C PHE A 334 58.22 -60.06 -67.53
N VAL A 335 57.19 -59.26 -67.82
CA VAL A 335 56.34 -59.41 -69.03
C VAL A 335 56.86 -58.61 -70.23
N GLU A 336 57.84 -57.72 -70.06
CA GLU A 336 58.36 -56.89 -71.16
C GLU A 336 59.70 -57.33 -71.76
N ILE A 337 60.35 -58.38 -71.23
CA ILE A 337 61.61 -58.88 -71.78
C ILE A 337 61.63 -60.40 -71.68
N THR A 338 61.19 -61.07 -72.75
CA THR A 338 61.77 -62.32 -73.29
C THR A 338 60.84 -62.94 -74.33
N ASP A 339 61.22 -62.90 -75.61
CA ASP A 339 60.70 -63.77 -76.68
C ASP A 339 61.17 -65.23 -76.50
N GLY A 340 61.06 -65.75 -75.28
CA GLY A 340 61.50 -67.08 -74.87
C GLY A 340 60.34 -68.03 -74.54
N ILE A 341 60.67 -69.28 -74.27
CA ILE A 341 59.74 -70.39 -73.98
C ILE A 341 58.73 -70.03 -72.87
N LEU A 342 59.12 -69.22 -71.88
CA LEU A 342 58.21 -68.73 -70.83
C LEU A 342 57.20 -67.70 -71.35
N GLY A 343 57.56 -66.83 -72.31
CA GLY A 343 56.60 -65.94 -72.99
C GLY A 343 55.61 -66.69 -73.88
N LYS A 344 56.01 -67.84 -74.46
CA LYS A 344 55.10 -68.77 -75.16
C LYS A 344 54.21 -69.55 -74.19
N ILE A 345 54.74 -69.97 -73.03
CA ILE A 345 53.94 -70.60 -71.97
C ILE A 345 52.96 -69.58 -71.37
N PHE A 346 53.35 -68.32 -71.19
CA PHE A 346 52.48 -67.27 -70.67
C PHE A 346 51.44 -66.81 -71.70
N ARG A 347 51.78 -66.70 -73.00
CA ARG A 347 50.78 -66.50 -74.08
C ARG A 347 49.91 -67.74 -74.33
N ALA A 348 50.36 -68.93 -73.95
CA ALA A 348 49.53 -70.15 -73.93
C ALA A 348 48.61 -70.22 -72.70
N PHE A 349 49.02 -69.63 -71.58
CA PHE A 349 48.19 -69.48 -70.36
C PHE A 349 47.25 -68.27 -70.40
N THR A 350 47.59 -67.22 -71.17
CA THR A 350 46.81 -65.97 -71.26
C THR A 350 46.23 -65.71 -72.65
N GLY A 351 46.39 -66.65 -73.59
CA GLY A 351 45.76 -66.63 -74.91
C GLY A 351 46.00 -65.32 -75.67
N GLY A 352 47.14 -65.20 -76.35
CA GLY A 352 47.30 -64.20 -77.41
C GLY A 352 46.28 -64.44 -78.52
N GLY A 353 45.11 -63.83 -78.38
CA GLY A 353 43.94 -63.99 -79.24
C GLY A 353 42.73 -64.47 -78.44
N ASP A 354 41.81 -63.55 -78.10
CA ASP A 354 40.38 -63.70 -77.73
C ASP A 354 39.91 -64.93 -76.90
N SER A 355 40.82 -65.73 -76.33
CA SER A 355 40.50 -67.03 -75.77
C SER A 355 40.47 -66.93 -74.26
N TYR A 356 39.27 -66.86 -73.73
CA TYR A 356 38.97 -66.88 -72.29
C TYR A 356 39.23 -68.24 -71.60
N SER A 357 39.90 -69.17 -72.29
CA SER A 357 40.28 -70.48 -71.78
C SER A 357 41.33 -70.33 -70.68
N GLY A 358 40.96 -70.65 -69.43
CA GLY A 358 41.86 -70.59 -68.28
C GLY A 358 41.72 -69.34 -67.40
N CYS A 359 40.86 -68.39 -67.78
CA CYS A 359 40.68 -67.16 -66.99
C CYS A 359 40.09 -67.41 -65.60
N LEU A 360 39.20 -68.39 -65.44
CA LEU A 360 38.44 -68.61 -64.20
C LEU A 360 39.35 -69.05 -63.04
N ASN A 361 39.84 -68.09 -62.26
CA ASN A 361 40.75 -68.33 -61.14
C ASN A 361 40.16 -67.81 -59.81
N THR A 362 40.65 -68.37 -58.71
CA THR A 362 40.20 -68.03 -57.35
C THR A 362 40.33 -66.54 -57.03
N TYR A 363 41.40 -65.90 -57.49
CA TYR A 363 41.66 -64.49 -57.22
C TYR A 363 40.59 -63.58 -57.87
N ALA A 364 40.32 -63.76 -59.17
CA ALA A 364 39.31 -62.97 -59.87
C ALA A 364 37.90 -63.20 -59.32
N ILE A 365 37.57 -64.44 -58.91
CA ILE A 365 36.30 -64.76 -58.25
C ILE A 365 36.18 -64.01 -56.92
N THR A 366 37.21 -64.05 -56.08
CA THR A 366 37.26 -63.32 -54.81
C THR A 366 37.16 -61.82 -55.01
N GLU A 367 37.91 -61.24 -55.95
CA GLU A 367 37.90 -59.79 -56.23
C GLU A 367 36.50 -59.30 -56.64
N ILE A 368 35.82 -60.02 -57.55
CA ILE A 368 34.49 -59.65 -58.04
C ILE A 368 33.43 -59.76 -56.93
N ILE A 369 33.48 -60.84 -56.14
CA ILE A 369 32.54 -61.04 -55.04
C ILE A 369 32.78 -60.00 -53.95
N SER A 370 34.02 -59.81 -53.49
CA SER A 370 34.40 -58.80 -52.50
C SER A 370 33.97 -57.40 -52.95
N LYS A 371 34.22 -57.01 -54.21
CA LYS A 371 33.80 -55.70 -54.74
C LYS A 371 32.28 -55.52 -54.72
N ASN A 372 31.51 -56.56 -55.07
CA ASN A 372 30.04 -56.49 -55.02
C ASN A 372 29.53 -56.33 -53.58
N TYR A 373 30.10 -57.08 -52.64
CA TYR A 373 29.79 -56.92 -51.21
C TYR A 373 30.22 -55.55 -50.67
N HIS A 374 31.36 -55.01 -51.14
CA HIS A 374 31.83 -53.67 -50.80
C HIS A 374 30.88 -52.57 -51.27
N ASP A 375 30.45 -52.61 -52.53
CA ASP A 375 29.49 -51.66 -53.07
C ASP A 375 28.18 -51.65 -52.26
N LYS A 376 27.69 -52.85 -51.90
CA LYS A 376 26.49 -53.03 -51.07
C LYS A 376 26.67 -52.50 -49.65
N TRP A 377 27.81 -52.80 -49.02
CA TRP A 377 28.14 -52.33 -47.68
C TRP A 377 28.23 -50.81 -47.62
N LYS A 378 29.01 -50.20 -48.53
CA LYS A 378 29.19 -48.74 -48.61
C LYS A 378 27.87 -48.01 -48.81
N THR A 379 26.94 -48.57 -49.58
CA THR A 379 25.60 -48.03 -49.77
C THR A 379 24.75 -48.12 -48.50
N LYS A 380 24.86 -49.22 -47.75
CA LYS A 380 24.07 -49.47 -46.54
C LYS A 380 24.57 -48.69 -45.31
N THR A 381 25.88 -48.69 -45.06
CA THR A 381 26.46 -48.21 -43.80
C THR A 381 27.15 -46.85 -43.94
N LYS A 382 27.50 -46.43 -45.17
CA LYS A 382 28.33 -45.24 -45.47
C LYS A 382 29.75 -45.26 -44.87
N VAL A 383 30.09 -46.28 -44.09
CA VAL A 383 31.40 -46.47 -43.44
C VAL A 383 32.14 -47.58 -44.19
N PRO A 384 33.35 -47.36 -44.70
CA PRO A 384 34.14 -48.43 -45.33
C PRO A 384 34.46 -49.52 -44.29
N TYR A 385 34.54 -50.79 -44.70
CA TYR A 385 35.04 -51.87 -43.84
C TYR A 385 36.56 -52.07 -43.94
N GLU A 386 37.20 -51.49 -44.96
CA GLU A 386 38.65 -51.57 -45.18
C GLU A 386 39.37 -50.41 -44.48
N GLY A 387 40.47 -50.71 -43.78
CA GLY A 387 41.29 -49.71 -43.08
C GLY A 387 40.74 -49.23 -41.73
N ILE A 388 39.79 -49.96 -41.14
CA ILE A 388 39.25 -49.71 -39.79
C ILE A 388 39.51 -50.93 -38.91
N ASP A 389 40.76 -51.06 -38.46
CA ASP A 389 41.19 -52.23 -37.67
C ASP A 389 41.11 -51.98 -36.18
N THR A 390 41.27 -50.72 -35.75
CA THR A 390 41.25 -50.34 -34.34
C THR A 390 40.05 -49.47 -33.97
N PHE A 391 39.75 -49.43 -32.67
CA PHE A 391 38.73 -48.54 -32.14
C PHE A 391 39.03 -47.06 -32.42
N ASN A 392 40.31 -46.68 -32.50
CA ASN A 392 40.69 -45.30 -32.82
C ASN A 392 40.39 -44.95 -34.28
N ASP A 393 40.65 -45.86 -35.21
CA ASP A 393 40.33 -45.67 -36.64
C ASP A 393 38.83 -45.51 -36.84
N TYR A 394 38.04 -46.30 -36.10
CA TYR A 394 36.58 -46.20 -36.09
C TYR A 394 36.09 -44.84 -35.61
N LEU A 395 36.68 -44.29 -34.53
CA LEU A 395 36.33 -42.98 -34.00
C LEU A 395 36.79 -41.80 -34.87
N LEU A 396 37.88 -41.97 -35.63
CA LEU A 396 38.41 -40.96 -36.56
C LEU A 396 37.62 -40.90 -37.87
N ASN A 397 36.86 -41.94 -38.20
CA ASN A 397 36.00 -41.96 -39.37
C ASN A 397 34.96 -40.81 -39.31
N LYS A 398 34.86 -40.03 -40.39
CA LYS A 398 34.00 -38.85 -40.47
C LYS A 398 32.52 -39.17 -40.28
N GLU A 399 32.03 -40.25 -40.89
CA GLU A 399 30.62 -40.64 -40.82
C GLU A 399 30.25 -41.12 -39.42
N VAL A 400 31.10 -41.97 -38.82
CA VAL A 400 30.95 -42.43 -37.43
C VAL A 400 30.96 -41.25 -36.46
N LYS A 401 31.92 -40.32 -36.62
CA LYS A 401 32.00 -39.11 -35.79
C LYS A 401 30.73 -38.27 -35.88
N ASN A 402 30.21 -38.05 -37.09
CA ASN A 402 28.97 -37.31 -37.31
C ASN A 402 27.78 -38.01 -36.65
N GLU A 403 27.69 -39.34 -36.77
CA GLU A 403 26.64 -40.13 -36.13
C GLU A 403 26.70 -40.02 -34.60
N ILE A 404 27.88 -40.19 -34.00
CA ILE A 404 28.09 -40.05 -32.56
C ILE A 404 27.68 -38.64 -32.09
N ILE A 405 28.13 -37.59 -32.77
CA ILE A 405 27.78 -36.20 -32.43
C ILE A 405 26.27 -35.98 -32.53
N ASN A 406 25.62 -36.49 -33.56
CA ASN A 406 24.17 -36.37 -33.73
C ASN A 406 23.41 -37.12 -32.64
N ASN A 407 23.85 -38.32 -32.26
CA ASN A 407 23.25 -39.09 -31.18
C ASN A 407 23.43 -38.39 -29.82
N LEU A 408 24.60 -37.81 -29.54
CA LEU A 408 24.82 -36.99 -28.35
C LEU A 408 23.90 -35.77 -28.31
N ARG A 409 23.72 -35.08 -29.45
CA ARG A 409 22.81 -33.93 -29.57
C ARG A 409 21.35 -34.31 -29.37
N LYS A 410 20.91 -35.45 -29.90
CA LYS A 410 19.57 -36.01 -29.66
C LYS A 410 19.34 -36.30 -28.17
N LYS A 411 20.37 -36.76 -27.46
CA LYS A 411 20.38 -36.95 -25.99
C LYS A 411 20.54 -35.62 -25.22
N GLY A 412 20.53 -34.46 -25.87
CA GLY A 412 20.69 -33.13 -25.25
C GLY A 412 22.14 -32.69 -25.01
N ILE A 413 23.13 -33.55 -25.25
CA ILE A 413 24.55 -33.27 -25.01
C ILE A 413 25.16 -32.59 -26.24
N LYS A 414 25.22 -31.26 -26.21
CA LYS A 414 25.69 -30.45 -27.35
C LYS A 414 27.22 -30.27 -27.32
N VAL A 415 27.93 -31.14 -28.04
CA VAL A 415 29.38 -31.03 -28.29
C VAL A 415 29.70 -30.34 -29.63
N SER A 416 30.94 -29.88 -29.78
CA SER A 416 31.42 -29.23 -31.01
C SER A 416 31.45 -30.21 -32.20
N ASN A 417 31.37 -29.71 -33.45
CA ASN A 417 31.57 -30.57 -34.64
C ASN A 417 32.98 -31.18 -34.67
N SER A 418 33.94 -30.53 -34.01
CA SER A 418 35.32 -30.99 -33.83
C SER A 418 35.51 -31.93 -32.65
N PHE A 419 34.45 -32.39 -31.97
CA PHE A 419 34.52 -33.21 -30.74
C PHE A 419 35.59 -34.30 -30.85
N ASN A 420 36.53 -34.30 -29.92
CA ASN A 420 37.69 -35.20 -29.90
C ASN A 420 37.57 -36.28 -28.81
N TYR A 421 36.35 -36.55 -28.35
CA TYR A 421 36.05 -37.57 -27.34
C TYR A 421 36.70 -37.34 -25.97
N LYS A 422 37.27 -36.15 -25.69
CA LYS A 422 37.83 -35.82 -24.38
C LYS A 422 36.75 -35.72 -23.31
N GLU A 423 37.05 -36.31 -22.15
CA GLU A 423 36.15 -36.32 -20.98
C GLU A 423 35.70 -34.92 -20.58
N LYS A 424 36.63 -33.96 -20.52
CA LYS A 424 36.35 -32.59 -20.09
C LYS A 424 35.31 -31.91 -20.98
N GLU A 425 35.42 -32.07 -22.31
CA GLU A 425 34.46 -31.49 -23.25
C GLU A 425 33.07 -32.13 -23.08
N PHE A 426 33.00 -33.45 -22.98
CA PHE A 426 31.74 -34.18 -22.75
C PHE A 426 31.07 -33.78 -21.44
N ARG A 427 31.80 -33.79 -20.32
CA ARG A 427 31.26 -33.48 -19.00
C ARG A 427 30.75 -32.04 -18.93
N ASN A 428 31.47 -31.09 -19.52
CA ASN A 428 31.03 -29.71 -19.59
C ASN A 428 29.74 -29.57 -20.42
N ALA A 429 29.65 -30.26 -21.57
CA ALA A 429 28.43 -30.26 -22.39
C ALA A 429 27.23 -30.89 -21.67
N TYR A 430 27.44 -32.00 -20.94
CA TYR A 430 26.41 -32.65 -20.13
C TYR A 430 25.92 -31.75 -19.00
N ILE A 431 26.84 -31.22 -18.18
CA ILE A 431 26.51 -30.31 -17.07
C ILE A 431 25.76 -29.09 -17.60
N LYS A 432 26.22 -28.50 -18.71
CA LYS A 432 25.55 -27.34 -19.33
C LYS A 432 24.11 -27.66 -19.76
N ASN A 433 23.84 -28.85 -20.30
CA ASN A 433 22.49 -29.25 -20.66
C ASN A 433 21.59 -29.36 -19.44
N VAL A 434 22.03 -30.10 -18.41
CA VAL A 434 21.28 -30.22 -17.15
C VAL A 434 21.05 -28.84 -16.54
N THR A 435 22.07 -27.98 -16.49
CA THR A 435 21.94 -26.61 -15.98
C THR A 435 20.87 -25.81 -16.72
N LYS A 436 20.84 -25.90 -18.04
CA LYS A 436 19.83 -25.23 -18.87
C LYS A 436 18.42 -25.72 -18.54
N GLU A 437 18.21 -27.03 -18.48
CA GLU A 437 16.89 -27.62 -18.18
C GLU A 437 16.42 -27.27 -16.77
N THR A 438 17.31 -27.35 -15.77
CA THR A 438 16.99 -26.96 -14.40
C THR A 438 16.60 -25.49 -14.31
N TYR A 439 17.32 -24.56 -14.94
CA TYR A 439 16.96 -23.14 -14.92
C TYR A 439 15.65 -22.85 -15.66
N ILE A 440 15.34 -23.58 -16.74
CA ILE A 440 14.01 -23.50 -17.38
C ILE A 440 12.91 -23.87 -16.37
N ASN A 441 13.11 -24.95 -15.60
CA ASN A 441 12.14 -25.38 -14.59
C ASN A 441 12.01 -24.40 -13.42
N VAL A 442 13.13 -23.85 -12.93
CA VAL A 442 13.14 -22.81 -11.89
C VAL A 442 12.42 -21.55 -12.37
N ASN A 443 12.68 -21.10 -13.60
CA ASN A 443 12.02 -19.92 -14.16
C ASN A 443 10.51 -20.14 -14.37
N LYS A 444 10.07 -21.36 -14.68
CA LYS A 444 8.63 -21.70 -14.66
C LYS A 444 8.03 -21.56 -13.26
N LEU A 445 8.74 -21.98 -12.21
CA LEU A 445 8.30 -21.78 -10.82
C LEU A 445 8.24 -20.29 -10.46
N TYR A 446 9.23 -19.49 -10.86
CA TYR A 446 9.23 -18.04 -10.65
C TYR A 446 8.05 -17.35 -11.34
N LYS A 447 7.71 -17.78 -12.56
CA LYS A 447 6.52 -17.29 -13.25
C LYS A 447 5.23 -17.64 -12.49
N LYS A 448 5.09 -18.87 -11.98
CA LYS A 448 3.95 -19.27 -11.13
C LYS A 448 3.86 -18.47 -9.82
N MET A 449 5.01 -18.09 -9.26
CA MET A 449 5.08 -17.26 -8.06
C MET A 449 4.86 -15.76 -8.34
N GLY A 450 4.73 -15.34 -9.60
CA GLY A 450 4.58 -13.93 -9.98
C GLY A 450 5.87 -13.10 -9.87
N ILE A 451 7.04 -13.74 -9.91
CA ILE A 451 8.38 -13.10 -9.82
C ILE A 451 9.24 -13.44 -11.05
N ALA A 452 8.62 -13.47 -12.23
CA ALA A 452 9.31 -13.81 -13.48
C ALA A 452 10.52 -12.90 -13.75
N GLY A 453 11.63 -13.47 -14.20
CA GLY A 453 12.85 -12.74 -14.53
C GLY A 453 13.70 -12.31 -13.33
N ILE A 454 13.37 -12.74 -12.11
CA ILE A 454 14.21 -12.50 -10.94
C ILE A 454 15.55 -13.23 -11.06
N LYS A 455 16.64 -12.57 -10.65
CA LYS A 455 17.99 -13.18 -10.64
C LYS A 455 18.05 -14.36 -9.65
N HIS A 456 18.90 -15.32 -9.95
CA HIS A 456 19.16 -16.48 -9.09
C HIS A 456 20.08 -16.13 -7.91
N ASN A 457 19.98 -16.89 -6.81
CA ASN A 457 20.83 -16.78 -5.60
C ASN A 457 20.93 -15.39 -4.94
N LEU A 458 19.93 -14.53 -5.13
CA LEU A 458 19.79 -13.29 -4.36
C LEU A 458 19.67 -13.55 -2.85
N SER A 459 20.36 -12.72 -2.06
CA SER A 459 20.11 -12.59 -0.62
C SER A 459 18.71 -12.02 -0.35
N PHE A 460 18.17 -12.24 0.85
CA PHE A 460 16.84 -11.72 1.24
C PHE A 460 16.70 -10.22 0.97
N LYS A 461 17.72 -9.44 1.35
CA LYS A 461 17.78 -8.00 1.09
C LYS A 461 17.67 -7.67 -0.40
N SER A 462 18.45 -8.34 -1.24
CA SER A 462 18.47 -8.08 -2.69
C SER A 462 17.19 -8.58 -3.37
N PHE A 463 16.58 -9.64 -2.84
CA PHE A 463 15.30 -10.18 -3.27
C PHE A 463 14.17 -9.16 -3.02
N VAL A 464 14.01 -8.68 -1.78
CA VAL A 464 12.97 -7.71 -1.41
C VAL A 464 13.08 -6.41 -2.20
N LEU A 465 14.30 -5.93 -2.45
CA LEU A 465 14.54 -4.66 -3.16
C LEU A 465 14.46 -4.77 -4.69
N SER A 466 14.24 -5.97 -5.23
CA SER A 466 14.18 -6.20 -6.68
C SER A 466 12.92 -5.60 -7.32
N ASN A 467 13.01 -5.22 -8.60
CA ASN A 467 11.88 -4.67 -9.35
C ASN A 467 10.73 -5.68 -9.48
N GLN A 468 11.03 -6.97 -9.57
CA GLN A 468 10.04 -8.03 -9.67
C GLN A 468 9.14 -8.09 -8.42
N ILE A 469 9.71 -7.85 -7.23
CA ILE A 469 8.93 -7.77 -5.99
C ILE A 469 8.08 -6.51 -5.95
N ARG A 470 8.60 -5.36 -6.42
CA ARG A 470 7.81 -4.12 -6.53
C ARG A 470 6.60 -4.28 -7.44
N GLU A 471 6.80 -4.90 -8.61
CA GLU A 471 5.71 -5.14 -9.56
C GLU A 471 4.68 -6.14 -9.00
N LYS A 472 5.13 -7.24 -8.38
CA LYS A 472 4.23 -8.23 -7.77
C LYS A 472 3.33 -7.62 -6.69
N PHE A 473 3.87 -6.71 -5.88
CA PHE A 473 3.16 -6.09 -4.77
C PHE A 473 2.76 -4.64 -5.04
N LYS A 474 2.64 -4.25 -6.31
CA LYS A 474 2.30 -2.87 -6.70
C LYS A 474 1.01 -2.37 -6.08
N ALA A 475 -0.01 -3.23 -5.99
CA ALA A 475 -1.30 -2.89 -5.37
C ALA A 475 -1.15 -2.61 -3.87
N THR A 476 -0.49 -3.50 -3.12
CA THR A 476 -0.20 -3.30 -1.68
C THR A 476 0.67 -2.06 -1.45
N LEU A 477 1.68 -1.86 -2.30
CA LEU A 477 2.58 -0.70 -2.21
C LEU A 477 1.90 0.62 -2.60
N SER A 478 0.81 0.59 -3.37
CA SER A 478 0.09 1.80 -3.80
C SER A 478 -0.58 2.55 -2.66
N MET A 479 -0.77 1.89 -1.51
CA MET A 479 -1.23 2.52 -0.26
C MET A 479 -0.20 3.53 0.29
N TYR A 480 1.07 3.40 -0.11
CA TYR A 480 2.15 4.30 0.29
C TYR A 480 2.57 5.17 -0.89
N ASN A 481 3.02 6.40 -0.60
CA ASN A 481 3.57 7.23 -1.67
C ASN A 481 4.91 6.66 -2.17
N LYS A 482 5.37 7.11 -3.35
CA LYS A 482 6.58 6.56 -4.00
C LYS A 482 7.86 6.65 -3.14
N LYS A 483 7.96 7.66 -2.27
CA LYS A 483 9.10 7.85 -1.36
C LYS A 483 9.05 6.82 -0.22
N GLU A 484 7.86 6.54 0.30
CA GLU A 484 7.60 5.62 1.40
C GLU A 484 7.64 4.15 0.97
N GLN A 485 7.20 3.80 -0.24
CA GLN A 485 7.32 2.44 -0.78
C GLN A 485 8.75 1.90 -0.65
N ASN A 486 9.74 2.75 -0.96
CA ASN A 486 11.15 2.39 -0.80
C ASN A 486 11.56 2.23 0.67
N LYS A 487 11.01 3.02 1.59
CA LYS A 487 11.27 2.89 3.03
C LYS A 487 10.68 1.60 3.58
N VAL A 488 9.41 1.31 3.29
CA VAL A 488 8.71 0.07 3.69
C VAL A 488 9.52 -1.16 3.26
N LEU A 489 9.91 -1.22 1.98
CA LEU A 489 10.72 -2.34 1.47
C LEU A 489 12.11 -2.40 2.12
N ARG A 490 12.73 -1.27 2.46
CA ARG A 490 14.01 -1.25 3.19
C ARG A 490 13.83 -1.77 4.62
N LEU A 491 12.80 -1.34 5.36
CA LEU A 491 12.55 -1.86 6.71
C LEU A 491 12.44 -3.38 6.69
N ILE A 492 11.69 -3.94 5.75
CA ILE A 492 11.55 -5.39 5.59
C ILE A 492 12.89 -6.02 5.19
N ALA A 493 13.58 -5.48 4.18
CA ALA A 493 14.84 -6.02 3.67
C ALA A 493 15.98 -6.05 4.72
N TYR A 494 15.98 -5.09 5.65
CA TYR A 494 16.93 -4.99 6.76
C TYR A 494 16.40 -5.58 8.08
N GLN A 495 15.19 -6.17 8.08
CA GLN A 495 14.55 -6.75 9.26
C GLN A 495 14.36 -5.76 10.41
N ARG A 496 14.05 -4.50 10.09
CA ARG A 496 13.76 -3.41 11.03
C ARG A 496 12.27 -3.09 11.05
N THR A 497 11.43 -4.10 11.19
CA THR A 497 9.96 -3.95 11.13
C THR A 497 9.42 -3.14 12.30
N GLU A 498 10.10 -3.16 13.44
CA GLU A 498 9.79 -2.36 14.64
C GLU A 498 9.82 -0.85 14.38
N ARG A 499 10.60 -0.40 13.40
CA ARG A 499 10.70 1.03 13.03
C ARG A 499 9.60 1.52 12.12
N PHE A 500 8.63 0.67 11.77
CA PHE A 500 7.52 1.07 10.88
C PHE A 500 6.75 2.26 11.44
N TYR A 501 6.54 2.30 12.76
CA TYR A 501 5.88 3.41 13.43
C TYR A 501 6.64 4.73 13.20
N ASP A 502 7.90 4.80 13.59
CA ASP A 502 8.69 6.04 13.58
C ASP A 502 9.13 6.48 12.16
N ASP A 503 9.48 5.53 11.29
CA ASP A 503 10.10 5.84 10.00
C ASP A 503 9.09 6.02 8.85
N VAL A 504 7.86 5.49 9.01
CA VAL A 504 6.82 5.46 7.99
C VAL A 504 5.47 5.97 8.52
N TYR A 505 4.84 5.29 9.47
CA TYR A 505 3.46 5.59 9.87
C TYR A 505 3.31 7.01 10.44
N MET A 506 4.07 7.34 11.48
CA MET A 506 3.99 8.65 12.14
C MET A 506 4.34 9.82 11.22
N PRO A 507 5.44 9.76 10.44
CA PRO A 507 5.74 10.81 9.46
C PRO A 507 4.62 11.03 8.45
N ASN A 508 4.01 9.95 7.95
CA ASN A 508 2.92 10.02 6.96
C ASN A 508 1.66 10.63 7.56
N LEU A 509 1.28 10.15 8.76
CA LEU A 509 0.14 10.66 9.51
C LEU A 509 0.33 12.15 9.78
N LYS A 510 1.51 12.56 10.28
CA LYS A 510 1.83 13.98 10.51
C LYS A 510 1.80 14.79 9.23
N GLU A 511 2.30 14.29 8.10
CA GLU A 511 2.23 15.02 6.83
C GLU A 511 0.78 15.20 6.34
N GLY A 512 -0.05 14.16 6.47
CA GLY A 512 -1.47 14.21 6.16
C GLY A 512 -2.20 15.23 7.05
N LEU A 513 -1.98 15.15 8.36
CA LEU A 513 -2.58 16.09 9.32
C LEU A 513 -2.04 17.51 9.12
N LYS A 514 -0.77 17.71 8.79
CA LYS A 514 -0.24 19.05 8.45
C LYS A 514 -1.01 19.65 7.27
N LYS A 515 -1.32 18.86 6.23
CA LYS A 515 -2.12 19.35 5.09
C LYS A 515 -3.55 19.71 5.49
N GLU A 516 -4.13 19.00 6.44
CA GLU A 516 -5.50 19.21 6.91
C GLU A 516 -5.63 20.41 7.87
N PHE A 517 -4.67 20.55 8.79
CA PHE A 517 -4.72 21.52 9.89
C PHE A 517 -3.88 22.79 9.65
N VAL A 518 -2.85 22.75 8.80
CA VAL A 518 -2.06 23.96 8.45
C VAL A 518 -2.67 24.62 7.23
N LEU A 519 -3.70 25.42 7.45
CA LEU A 519 -4.40 26.14 6.40
C LEU A 519 -3.82 27.55 6.22
N THR A 520 -3.48 27.90 4.99
CA THR A 520 -3.03 29.25 4.66
C THR A 520 -4.17 30.27 4.77
N LYS A 521 -3.82 31.55 4.97
CA LYS A 521 -4.79 32.66 4.90
C LYS A 521 -5.60 32.62 3.60
N LYS A 522 -4.97 32.35 2.45
CA LYS A 522 -5.69 32.24 1.17
C LYS A 522 -6.75 31.12 1.17
N GLN A 523 -6.42 29.95 1.71
CA GLN A 523 -7.33 28.80 1.77
C GLN A 523 -8.55 29.07 2.65
N LEU A 524 -8.37 29.68 3.83
CA LEU A 524 -9.47 30.03 4.75
C LEU A 524 -10.38 31.15 4.22
N PHE A 525 -9.95 31.91 3.22
CA PHE A 525 -10.74 32.94 2.58
C PHE A 525 -11.39 32.50 1.26
N SER A 526 -11.00 31.33 0.74
CA SER A 526 -11.53 30.75 -0.49
C SER A 526 -12.12 29.36 -0.22
N SER A 527 -11.36 28.29 -0.44
CA SER A 527 -11.80 26.90 -0.39
C SER A 527 -12.34 26.43 0.97
N TYR A 528 -11.93 27.08 2.07
CA TYR A 528 -12.31 26.74 3.45
C TYR A 528 -13.03 27.89 4.16
N LYS A 529 -13.75 28.73 3.41
CA LYS A 529 -14.50 29.89 3.94
C LYS A 529 -15.44 29.51 5.08
N ASP A 530 -16.16 28.39 4.95
CA ASP A 530 -17.13 27.95 5.96
C ASP A 530 -16.43 27.51 7.25
N LYS A 531 -15.29 26.84 7.15
CA LYS A 531 -14.45 26.48 8.31
C LYS A 531 -13.94 27.73 9.04
N GLY A 532 -13.57 28.77 8.28
CA GLY A 532 -13.20 30.08 8.81
C GLY A 532 -14.36 30.78 9.53
N ASN A 533 -15.54 30.85 8.92
CA ASN A 533 -16.74 31.45 9.52
C ASN A 533 -17.15 30.72 10.81
N LYS A 534 -17.14 29.38 10.80
CA LYS A 534 -17.42 28.56 12.00
C LYS A 534 -16.40 28.82 13.11
N SER A 535 -15.13 29.03 12.75
CA SER A 535 -14.09 29.36 13.73
C SER A 535 -14.35 30.72 14.38
N ILE A 536 -14.86 31.70 13.63
CA ILE A 536 -15.30 32.98 14.20
C ILE A 536 -16.48 32.74 15.16
N LYS A 537 -17.52 32.02 14.74
CA LYS A 537 -18.65 31.67 15.64
C LYS A 537 -18.16 31.02 16.94
N ALA A 538 -17.32 30.01 16.84
CA ALA A 538 -16.75 29.29 17.98
C ALA A 538 -15.98 30.18 18.97
N LEU A 539 -15.33 31.21 18.45
CA LEU A 539 -14.49 32.11 19.22
C LEU A 539 -15.29 33.23 19.90
N TYR A 540 -16.39 33.70 19.27
CA TYR A 540 -17.18 34.83 19.75
C TYR A 540 -18.48 34.43 20.48
N ILE A 541 -19.04 33.23 20.25
CA ILE A 541 -20.28 32.80 20.93
C ILE A 541 -20.12 32.72 22.45
N PRO A 542 -19.14 32.00 23.03
CA PRO A 542 -19.00 31.88 24.48
C PRO A 542 -18.88 33.22 25.22
N PRO A 543 -18.00 34.17 24.81
CA PRO A 543 -17.86 35.43 25.54
C PRO A 543 -19.13 36.30 25.48
N ILE A 544 -19.84 36.30 24.35
CA ILE A 544 -21.09 37.05 24.19
C ILE A 544 -22.20 36.43 25.03
N ALA A 545 -22.29 35.09 25.03
CA ALA A 545 -23.25 34.37 25.85
C ALA A 545 -23.06 34.69 27.34
N ILE A 546 -21.82 34.64 27.84
CA ILE A 546 -21.50 34.97 29.24
C ILE A 546 -21.85 36.43 29.55
N ALA A 547 -21.50 37.37 28.67
CA ALA A 547 -21.81 38.79 28.87
C ALA A 547 -23.32 39.09 28.88
N LEU A 548 -24.09 38.52 27.95
CA LEU A 548 -25.54 38.68 27.91
C LEU A 548 -26.21 38.03 29.11
N SER A 549 -25.76 36.83 29.47
CA SER A 549 -26.23 36.12 30.65
C SER A 549 -26.00 36.93 31.94
N LEU A 550 -24.80 37.49 32.11
CA LEU A 550 -24.48 38.39 33.22
C LEU A 550 -25.48 39.55 33.29
N ILE A 551 -25.69 40.27 32.18
CA ILE A 551 -26.58 41.43 32.14
C ILE A 551 -28.02 41.03 32.51
N PHE A 552 -28.57 40.01 31.85
CA PHE A 552 -29.97 39.63 32.06
C PHE A 552 -30.21 38.89 33.37
N GLY A 553 -29.24 38.11 33.84
CA GLY A 553 -29.26 37.47 35.15
C GLY A 553 -29.28 38.51 36.27
N VAL A 554 -28.38 39.49 36.22
CA VAL A 554 -28.33 40.57 37.22
C VAL A 554 -29.60 41.43 37.19
N LEU A 555 -30.07 41.83 36.02
CA LEU A 555 -31.31 42.63 35.91
C LEU A 555 -32.54 41.86 36.41
N ASN A 556 -32.65 40.56 36.12
CA ASN A 556 -33.73 39.73 36.64
C ASN A 556 -33.61 39.48 38.15
N ALA A 557 -32.39 39.36 38.69
CA ALA A 557 -32.15 39.26 40.13
C ALA A 557 -32.62 40.54 40.84
N ILE A 558 -32.17 41.73 40.38
CA ILE A 558 -32.62 43.02 40.92
C ILE A 558 -34.14 43.14 40.84
N SER A 559 -34.72 42.77 39.69
CA SER A 559 -36.17 42.77 39.49
C SER A 559 -36.90 41.83 40.47
N LEU A 560 -36.39 40.62 40.69
CA LEU A 560 -36.95 39.63 41.61
C LEU A 560 -36.88 40.11 43.06
N PHE A 561 -35.70 40.55 43.52
CA PHE A 561 -35.52 41.11 44.86
C PHE A 561 -36.45 42.30 45.09
N SER A 562 -36.56 43.18 44.09
CA SER A 562 -37.48 44.31 44.10
C SER A 562 -38.93 43.89 44.28
N LEU A 563 -39.38 42.87 43.55
CA LEU A 563 -40.75 42.36 43.64
C LEU A 563 -41.04 41.70 44.99
N ILE A 564 -40.13 40.83 45.48
CA ILE A 564 -40.30 40.12 46.75
C ILE A 564 -40.39 41.12 47.92
N ILE A 565 -39.46 42.07 47.99
CA ILE A 565 -39.44 43.07 49.06
C ILE A 565 -40.68 43.96 48.99
N SER A 566 -41.07 44.40 47.78
CA SER A 566 -42.28 45.22 47.62
C SER A 566 -43.53 44.46 48.08
N LEU A 567 -43.63 43.17 47.76
CA LEU A 567 -44.74 42.32 48.18
C LEU A 567 -44.74 42.12 49.71
N MET A 568 -43.57 41.91 50.31
CA MET A 568 -43.38 41.77 51.75
C MET A 568 -43.81 43.05 52.50
N LEU A 569 -43.38 44.22 52.04
CA LEU A 569 -43.70 45.51 52.66
C LEU A 569 -45.20 45.83 52.60
N VAL A 570 -45.88 45.49 51.50
CA VAL A 570 -47.33 45.73 51.36
C VAL A 570 -48.16 44.69 52.11
N LEU A 571 -47.79 43.41 52.07
CA LEU A 571 -48.61 42.33 52.64
C LEU A 571 -48.36 42.09 54.12
N ILE A 572 -47.09 42.09 54.55
CA ILE A 572 -46.71 41.76 55.93
C ILE A 572 -46.70 43.04 56.78
N PHE A 573 -45.97 44.07 56.33
CA PHE A 573 -45.82 45.32 57.07
C PHE A 573 -46.97 46.32 56.83
N LYS A 574 -47.94 45.97 55.98
CA LYS A 574 -49.13 46.78 55.66
C LYS A 574 -48.79 48.23 55.29
N MET A 575 -47.64 48.46 54.65
CA MET A 575 -47.21 49.80 54.25
C MET A 575 -48.02 50.31 53.04
N ASN A 576 -48.24 51.62 53.00
CA ASN A 576 -48.92 52.28 51.87
C ASN A 576 -48.09 52.12 50.57
N GLU A 577 -48.74 51.76 49.46
CA GLU A 577 -48.14 51.55 48.14
C GLU A 577 -47.28 52.73 47.68
N ASN A 578 -47.68 53.98 47.93
CA ASN A 578 -46.87 55.14 47.55
C ASN A 578 -45.51 55.16 48.26
N LYS A 579 -45.49 54.83 49.57
CA LYS A 579 -44.24 54.74 50.35
C LYS A 579 -43.39 53.57 49.86
N VAL A 580 -44.01 52.42 49.59
CA VAL A 580 -43.30 51.24 49.07
C VAL A 580 -42.72 51.51 47.68
N ASN A 581 -43.40 52.24 46.81
CA ASN A 581 -42.87 52.58 45.48
C ASN A 581 -41.63 53.51 45.57
N ILE A 582 -41.60 54.43 46.53
CA ILE A 582 -40.41 55.26 46.80
C ILE A 582 -39.26 54.38 47.29
N ILE A 583 -39.51 53.53 48.29
CA ILE A 583 -38.50 52.58 48.83
C ILE A 583 -37.97 51.68 47.71
N LYS A 584 -38.86 51.14 46.88
CA LYS A 584 -38.52 50.29 45.74
C LYS A 584 -37.57 51.01 44.78
N LYS A 585 -37.86 52.27 44.41
CA LYS A 585 -36.99 53.06 43.52
C LYS A 585 -35.62 53.31 44.11
N ILE A 586 -35.56 53.71 45.39
CA ILE A 586 -34.29 53.93 46.11
C ILE A 586 -33.48 52.63 46.15
N MET A 587 -34.11 51.52 46.49
CA MET A 587 -33.47 50.22 46.59
C MET A 587 -32.98 49.70 45.24
N VAL A 588 -33.79 49.84 44.17
CA VAL A 588 -33.35 49.47 42.82
C VAL A 588 -32.17 50.33 42.40
N PHE A 589 -32.22 51.65 42.66
CA PHE A 589 -31.11 52.55 42.37
C PHE A 589 -29.83 52.18 43.15
N SER A 590 -29.95 51.86 44.44
CA SER A 590 -28.81 51.43 45.26
C SER A 590 -28.24 50.09 44.80
N LEU A 591 -29.10 49.11 44.48
CA LEU A 591 -28.66 47.81 43.95
C LEU A 591 -27.94 47.95 42.61
N VAL A 592 -28.49 48.74 41.68
CA VAL A 592 -27.84 49.02 40.39
C VAL A 592 -26.49 49.71 40.62
N THR A 593 -26.43 50.70 41.52
CA THR A 593 -25.17 51.38 41.84
C THR A 593 -24.14 50.41 42.40
N ILE A 594 -24.52 49.57 43.37
CA ILE A 594 -23.65 48.54 43.95
C ILE A 594 -23.15 47.60 42.86
N VAL A 595 -24.03 47.04 42.03
CA VAL A 595 -23.66 46.15 40.93
C VAL A 595 -22.69 46.79 39.97
N VAL A 596 -22.87 48.08 39.66
CA VAL A 596 -22.00 48.80 38.72
C VAL A 596 -20.63 49.11 39.33
N THR A 597 -20.58 49.49 40.61
CA THR A 597 -19.33 49.96 41.24
C THR A 597 -18.53 48.85 41.91
N LEU A 598 -19.18 47.82 42.44
CA LEU A 598 -18.56 46.75 43.22
C LEU A 598 -17.46 46.00 42.44
N PRO A 599 -17.62 45.71 41.14
CA PRO A 599 -16.57 45.07 40.36
C PRO A 599 -15.25 45.88 40.30
N PHE A 600 -15.32 47.20 40.35
CA PHE A 600 -14.15 48.08 40.28
C PHE A 600 -13.46 48.27 41.64
N SER A 601 -14.12 47.93 42.74
CA SER A 601 -13.60 48.07 44.11
C SER A 601 -12.86 46.83 44.62
N ILE A 602 -13.09 45.67 44.00
CA ILE A 602 -12.45 44.41 44.38
C ILE A 602 -11.09 44.32 43.68
N LYS A 603 -9.99 44.41 44.45
CA LYS A 603 -8.65 44.12 43.92
C LYS A 603 -8.58 42.65 43.52
N GLY A 604 -8.41 42.38 42.23
CA GLY A 604 -8.36 41.01 41.72
C GLY A 604 -7.08 40.27 42.10
N ASP A 605 -7.17 38.94 42.05
CA ASP A 605 -6.07 38.01 42.30
C ASP A 605 -4.92 38.21 41.26
N ASN A 606 -3.72 37.67 41.51
CA ASN A 606 -2.54 37.84 40.63
C ASN A 606 -2.81 37.47 39.15
N TYR A 607 -3.72 36.53 38.90
CA TYR A 607 -4.14 36.12 37.55
C TYR A 607 -4.96 37.20 36.82
N PHE A 608 -5.87 37.86 37.53
CA PHE A 608 -6.65 38.99 37.03
C PHE A 608 -5.73 40.15 36.62
N ASN A 609 -4.76 40.49 37.49
CA ASN A 609 -3.80 41.55 37.21
C ASN A 609 -2.89 41.23 36.02
N ASN A 610 -2.53 39.96 35.81
CA ASN A 610 -1.74 39.53 34.64
C ASN A 610 -2.53 39.59 33.32
N ALA A 611 -3.79 39.11 33.31
CA ALA A 611 -4.66 39.21 32.15
C ALA A 611 -4.96 40.68 31.80
N GLN A 612 -5.20 41.50 32.82
CA GLN A 612 -5.41 42.94 32.68
C GLN A 612 -4.15 43.64 32.16
N ASN A 613 -2.95 43.35 32.68
CA ASN A 613 -1.68 43.91 32.18
C ASN A 613 -1.39 43.55 30.71
N ILE A 614 -1.79 42.36 30.25
CA ILE A 614 -1.67 41.96 28.83
C ILE A 614 -2.65 42.74 27.95
N LEU A 615 -3.83 43.06 28.47
CA LEU A 615 -4.89 43.77 27.74
C LEU A 615 -4.73 45.30 27.77
N GLU A 616 -4.25 45.87 28.87
CA GLU A 616 -4.11 47.32 29.09
C GLU A 616 -2.94 47.94 28.31
N ASN A 617 -1.88 47.16 28.04
CA ASN A 617 -0.77 47.58 27.20
C ASN A 617 -1.12 47.69 25.71
N ASN A 618 -2.37 47.39 25.31
CA ASN A 618 -2.83 47.54 23.93
C ASN A 618 -3.40 48.93 23.62
N THR A 619 -3.28 49.30 22.35
CA THR A 619 -3.70 50.61 21.82
C THR A 619 -5.19 50.69 21.46
N SER A 620 -5.91 49.55 21.34
CA SER A 620 -7.31 49.59 20.92
C SER A 620 -8.27 50.00 22.04
N THR A 621 -9.12 50.98 21.76
CA THR A 621 -10.15 51.50 22.68
C THR A 621 -11.23 50.47 23.00
N LEU A 622 -11.49 49.53 22.09
CA LEU A 622 -12.48 48.46 22.28
C LEU A 622 -11.99 47.41 23.28
N ILE A 623 -10.72 47.00 23.22
CA ILE A 623 -10.14 46.05 24.19
C ILE A 623 -10.18 46.65 25.60
N LYS A 624 -9.84 47.94 25.75
CA LYS A 624 -9.90 48.64 27.06
C LYS A 624 -11.32 48.66 27.65
N LYS A 625 -12.34 48.84 26.82
CA LYS A 625 -13.74 48.77 27.28
C LYS A 625 -14.17 47.34 27.60
N TYR A 626 -13.72 46.37 26.83
CA TYR A 626 -14.05 44.96 27.08
C TYR A 626 -13.33 44.41 28.32
N SER A 627 -12.12 44.88 28.65
CA SER A 627 -11.43 44.48 29.88
C SER A 627 -12.23 44.85 31.13
N GLU A 628 -12.96 45.97 31.12
CA GLU A 628 -13.89 46.33 32.22
C GLU A 628 -15.04 45.32 32.35
N VAL A 629 -15.62 44.89 31.22
CA VAL A 629 -16.65 43.83 31.19
C VAL A 629 -16.06 42.50 31.68
N LEU A 630 -14.82 42.21 31.32
CA LEU A 630 -14.13 40.99 31.75
C LEU A 630 -13.94 40.96 33.27
N THR A 631 -13.63 42.10 33.90
CA THR A 631 -13.61 42.24 35.37
C THR A 631 -14.93 41.86 36.01
N TRP A 632 -16.04 42.31 35.42
CA TRP A 632 -17.37 41.95 35.91
C TRP A 632 -17.62 40.44 35.79
N ILE A 633 -17.22 39.84 34.67
CA ILE A 633 -17.37 38.40 34.43
C ILE A 633 -16.59 37.61 35.48
N PHE A 634 -15.32 37.95 35.75
CA PHE A 634 -14.52 37.25 36.76
C PHE A 634 -15.20 37.25 38.13
N ILE A 635 -15.65 38.42 38.59
CA ILE A 635 -16.25 38.57 39.91
C ILE A 635 -17.59 37.83 39.97
N PHE A 636 -18.42 37.98 38.95
CA PHE A 636 -19.71 37.31 38.89
C PHE A 636 -19.57 35.79 38.87
N GLU A 637 -18.68 35.25 38.03
CA GLU A 637 -18.51 33.81 37.88
C GLU A 637 -17.86 33.16 39.11
N LYS A 638 -17.04 33.90 39.88
CA LYS A 638 -16.52 33.43 41.17
C LYS A 638 -17.64 32.99 42.14
N TYR A 639 -18.80 33.65 42.07
CA TYR A 639 -19.96 33.32 42.91
C TYR A 639 -21.02 32.48 42.19
N ASN A 640 -21.24 32.74 40.89
CA ASN A 640 -22.26 32.07 40.10
C ASN A 640 -21.87 30.62 39.74
N TYR A 641 -20.60 30.35 39.44
CA TYR A 641 -20.14 29.04 38.99
C TYR A 641 -20.41 27.91 40.00
N PRO A 642 -20.10 28.04 41.32
CA PRO A 642 -20.42 27.00 42.31
C PRO A 642 -21.91 26.67 42.42
N LEU A 643 -22.77 27.67 42.28
CA LEU A 643 -24.23 27.50 42.27
C LEU A 643 -24.67 26.71 41.03
N GLY A 644 -24.18 27.09 39.85
CA GLY A 644 -24.51 26.42 38.60
C GLY A 644 -24.00 24.97 38.54
N VAL A 645 -22.82 24.66 39.10
CA VAL A 645 -22.32 23.27 39.25
C VAL A 645 -23.27 22.44 40.11
N SER A 646 -23.70 22.99 41.26
CA SER A 646 -24.60 22.29 42.19
C SER A 646 -25.95 21.98 41.54
N LEU A 647 -26.48 22.92 40.76
CA LEU A 647 -27.73 22.75 40.01
C LEU A 647 -27.57 21.74 38.86
N ARG A 648 -26.46 21.79 38.12
CA ARG A 648 -26.17 20.86 37.03
C ARG A 648 -26.04 19.42 37.50
N ASN A 649 -25.41 19.18 38.65
CA ASN A 649 -25.20 17.82 39.17
C ASN A 649 -26.52 17.10 39.47
N ASN A 650 -27.60 17.86 39.67
CA ASN A 650 -28.96 17.34 39.86
C ASN A 650 -29.72 17.06 38.53
N LEU A 651 -29.14 17.38 37.37
CA LEU A 651 -29.71 17.05 36.05
C LEU A 651 -29.46 15.58 35.70
N THR A 652 -30.47 14.96 35.08
CA THR A 652 -30.40 13.56 34.62
C THR A 652 -29.44 13.41 33.43
N GLU A 653 -28.83 12.22 33.27
CA GLU A 653 -27.96 11.94 32.10
C GLU A 653 -28.67 12.20 30.77
N LYS A 654 -29.96 11.86 30.65
CA LYS A 654 -30.77 12.08 29.45
C LYS A 654 -30.89 13.56 29.08
N GLN A 655 -30.96 14.45 30.07
CA GLN A 655 -30.97 15.91 29.87
C GLN A 655 -29.59 16.42 29.47
N LEU A 656 -28.52 15.85 30.02
CA LEU A 656 -27.15 16.19 29.59
C LEU A 656 -26.86 15.68 28.17
N LYS A 657 -27.41 14.51 27.78
CA LYS A 657 -27.38 13.97 26.42
C LYS A 657 -28.02 14.92 25.41
N SER A 658 -29.21 15.44 25.72
CA SER A 658 -29.92 16.35 24.80
C SER A 658 -29.21 17.67 24.53
N TYR A 659 -28.22 18.04 25.36
CA TYR A 659 -27.39 19.22 25.16
C TYR A 659 -25.99 18.89 24.61
N GLY A 660 -25.67 17.63 24.34
CA GLY A 660 -24.34 17.20 23.91
C GLY A 660 -23.27 17.25 25.01
N LEU A 661 -23.69 17.29 26.29
CA LEU A 661 -22.82 17.54 27.46
C LEU A 661 -22.48 16.26 28.23
N GLU A 662 -22.66 15.08 27.62
CA GLU A 662 -22.45 13.76 28.25
C GLU A 662 -21.06 13.61 28.85
N LYS A 663 -20.05 14.21 28.21
CA LYS A 663 -18.64 14.18 28.63
C LYS A 663 -18.32 15.12 29.80
N ILE A 664 -19.23 15.99 30.21
CA ILE A 664 -19.02 16.97 31.30
C ILE A 664 -19.28 16.36 32.69
N LYS A 665 -20.04 15.26 32.77
CA LYS A 665 -20.06 14.41 33.98
C LYS A 665 -18.75 13.62 34.03
N ARG A 666 -17.67 14.23 34.55
CA ARG A 666 -16.55 13.42 35.03
C ARG A 666 -17.06 12.58 36.20
N LYS A 667 -16.95 11.26 36.05
CA LYS A 667 -16.95 10.31 37.16
C LYS A 667 -16.00 10.86 38.22
N LYS A 668 -16.49 11.04 39.45
CA LYS A 668 -15.62 11.08 40.62
C LYS A 668 -14.76 9.82 40.58
N HIS A 669 -13.45 9.99 40.43
CA HIS A 669 -12.48 9.07 40.98
C HIS A 669 -11.80 9.77 42.14
#